data_AF-A0A1I0CAH6-F1
#
_entry.id   AF-A0A1I0CAH6-F1
#
_cell.length_a   1.000
_cell.length_b   1.000
_cell.length_c   1.000
_cell.angle_alpha   90.00
_cell.angle_beta   90.00
_cell.angle_gamma   90.00
#
_symmetry.space_group_name_H-M   'P 1'
#
loop_
_entity.id
_entity.type
_entity.pdbx_description
1 polymer ?
#
loop_
_entity_poly.entity_id
_entity_poly.type
_entity_poly.pdbx_seq_one_letter_code
_entity_poly.pdbx_strand_id
1 'polypeptide(L)'
;MLGTCRLTLLGLVLWTATPAFAAPSWGTFKKERCTDSGRRQYAAQLLNIPSGTSWESACQTTPAFVGNYAFRQPTRCVNKGVSGMWGEFEVDDTTCNPVTECTSAPPSGTFTKTGNTGAVSCEAYCANRDAAWGTRGACVKGVVTSGPHAGACLACNDVAADQGDTGVTCYCKAPAKGFADLHAHPFAHLAFGGQAFFGKSFGTLATALPWCDSVHGPGGTRDSFGTLMATLGYGTGGVGHKVGGNPQFDGWPRWNSFTHQSMYEDWLYRAVQGGLRLVVALAVNNQDIFAFPIYAAKAPGRTGEDMEAVDLQLDEAYRMQSHIDAKAGGAGLGWFRIVKTPAEARTVIAQGKLAVVLGAEVDYLFDCRRNGTCTAAHVEARLEHYHSRGLRHLFPVHFKQNAFAGPALTNLVTEGDSRGCAQEGYEYQRDIAQPPICGAQGLTDLGRTLVRGMMRRKMLIDIDHMSKRAFDDTLAMVEPYGYPVVSGHTTLFETAHGGKRHEGSLKAEQLQRIRNVGGMVSLILDQGSRDEVPTWRGAGQPVVEHQCGGTSQSWAQAYLYLTKELGGRPVGLGSDFNGLAGLPGPRFGAEACHGGSSAAQVARTRYPLSIAVENSPAKLERSVVGAKTFDINEDGLAHTGMLPDFVADLRRQGLRHQDLEPLLNSAEGYLQVWERAETVGARVP
;
A
#
# COMPACT_ATOMS: atom_id res chain seq x y z
N MET A 1 31.38 35.92 78.84
CA MET A 1 30.01 36.35 79.14
C MET A 1 29.08 35.19 78.86
N LEU A 2 28.22 34.88 79.84
CA LEU A 2 27.29 33.76 79.87
C LEU A 2 26.19 33.87 78.81
N GLY A 3 25.60 32.72 78.45
CA GLY A 3 24.34 32.65 77.70
C GLY A 3 23.98 31.23 77.23
N THR A 4 23.71 30.32 78.17
CA THR A 4 22.41 29.63 78.32
C THR A 4 22.05 28.58 77.26
N CYS A 5 22.19 27.33 77.69
CA CYS A 5 21.68 26.12 77.08
C CYS A 5 20.17 25.97 77.39
N ARG A 6 19.34 25.61 76.40
CA ARG A 6 17.98 25.08 76.61
C ARG A 6 17.73 23.90 75.68
N LEU A 7 17.44 22.75 76.29
CA LEU A 7 16.93 21.53 75.65
C LEU A 7 15.61 21.80 74.92
N THR A 8 15.39 21.10 73.81
CA THR A 8 14.04 20.82 73.29
C THR A 8 13.98 19.37 72.80
N LEU A 9 12.84 18.73 73.10
CA LEU A 9 12.55 17.29 73.09
C LEU A 9 12.80 16.58 71.75
N LEU A 10 13.34 15.34 71.83
CA LEU A 10 13.23 14.34 70.77
C LEU A 10 11.78 13.87 70.64
N GLY A 11 11.14 14.19 69.51
CA GLY A 11 9.97 13.48 69.02
C GLY A 11 10.43 12.29 68.16
N LEU A 12 10.17 11.07 68.62
CA LEU A 12 10.31 9.86 67.81
C LEU A 12 9.28 9.90 66.67
N VAL A 13 9.72 10.14 65.43
CA VAL A 13 8.91 9.86 64.24
C VAL A 13 9.15 8.39 63.90
N LEU A 14 8.15 7.54 64.19
CA LEU A 14 8.09 6.19 63.64
C LEU A 14 8.03 6.30 62.11
N TRP A 15 9.10 5.91 61.44
CA TRP A 15 9.06 5.54 60.03
C TRP A 15 8.24 4.26 59.90
N THR A 16 6.98 4.38 59.53
CA THR A 16 6.26 3.26 58.94
C THR A 16 6.88 2.99 57.58
N ALA A 17 7.68 1.92 57.49
CA ALA A 17 8.12 1.39 56.22
C ALA A 17 6.86 0.94 55.45
N THR A 18 6.43 1.75 54.49
CA THR A 18 5.54 1.27 53.44
C THR A 18 6.29 0.15 52.70
N PRO A 19 5.66 -1.00 52.44
CA PRO A 19 6.30 -2.02 51.62
C PRO A 19 6.57 -1.39 50.26
N ALA A 20 7.84 -1.33 49.87
CA ALA A 20 8.20 -0.99 48.50
C ALA A 20 7.59 -2.07 47.61
N PHE A 21 6.47 -1.76 46.95
CA PHE A 21 5.93 -2.63 45.91
C PHE A 21 7.02 -2.82 44.86
N ALA A 22 7.43 -4.06 44.62
CA ALA A 22 8.43 -4.38 43.62
C ALA A 22 8.01 -3.78 42.28
N ALA A 23 8.91 -3.03 41.64
CA ALA A 23 8.65 -2.46 40.34
C ALA A 23 8.42 -3.58 39.30
N PRO A 24 7.60 -3.35 38.25
CA PRO A 24 7.46 -4.27 37.14
C PRO A 24 8.81 -4.74 36.60
N SER A 25 8.92 -6.03 36.28
CA SER A 25 10.19 -6.63 35.82
C SER A 25 9.95 -7.79 34.86
N TRP A 26 10.95 -8.11 34.04
CA TRP A 26 10.89 -9.20 33.08
C TRP A 26 11.39 -10.52 33.67
N GLY A 27 10.65 -11.60 33.41
CA GLY A 27 11.13 -12.97 33.65
C GLY A 27 12.23 -13.38 32.67
N THR A 28 12.49 -14.69 32.56
CA THR A 28 13.51 -15.23 31.65
C THR A 28 13.16 -14.97 30.18
N PHE A 29 14.09 -14.38 29.44
CA PHE A 29 13.96 -14.19 27.99
C PHE A 29 14.15 -15.52 27.25
N LYS A 30 13.15 -15.88 26.46
CA LYS A 30 13.17 -17.03 25.54
C LYS A 30 13.56 -16.56 24.14
N LYS A 31 14.53 -17.23 23.53
CA LYS A 31 14.91 -17.04 22.12
C LYS A 31 13.86 -17.70 21.23
N GLU A 32 13.21 -16.93 20.37
CA GLU A 32 12.14 -17.39 19.48
C GLU A 32 12.64 -17.48 18.02
N ARG A 33 11.71 -17.65 17.07
CA ARG A 33 11.97 -17.73 15.62
C ARG A 33 12.56 -16.44 15.03
N CYS A 34 13.18 -16.58 13.87
CA CYS A 34 13.47 -15.47 12.99
C CYS A 34 12.18 -14.78 12.57
N THR A 35 12.15 -13.48 12.82
CA THR A 35 11.08 -12.62 12.34
C THR A 35 11.46 -12.02 10.99
N ASP A 36 12.75 -11.88 10.69
CA ASP A 36 13.24 -11.35 9.41
C ASP A 36 14.67 -11.84 9.14
N SER A 37 15.17 -11.64 7.92
CA SER A 37 16.59 -11.82 7.65
C SER A 37 17.38 -10.88 8.56
N GLY A 38 18.28 -11.39 9.39
CA GLY A 38 19.06 -10.60 10.35
C GLY A 38 18.34 -10.21 11.65
N ARG A 39 17.09 -10.63 11.91
CA ARG A 39 16.36 -10.29 13.16
C ARG A 39 15.68 -11.49 13.80
N ARG A 40 15.76 -11.55 15.13
CA ARG A 40 15.19 -12.59 15.95
C ARG A 40 14.36 -12.03 17.10
N GLN A 41 13.19 -12.65 17.32
CA GLN A 41 12.36 -12.33 18.47
C GLN A 41 12.87 -13.02 19.75
N TYR A 42 12.77 -12.30 20.86
CA TYR A 42 12.83 -12.84 22.22
C TYR A 42 11.54 -12.51 22.96
N ALA A 43 11.14 -13.32 23.94
CA ALA A 43 9.94 -13.06 24.74
C ALA A 43 10.16 -13.35 26.22
N ALA A 44 9.60 -12.51 27.09
CA ALA A 44 9.64 -12.68 28.55
C ALA A 44 8.29 -12.29 29.18
N GLN A 45 7.88 -12.98 30.24
CA GLN A 45 6.68 -12.65 31.00
C GLN A 45 6.91 -11.40 31.85
N LEU A 46 5.91 -10.52 31.94
CA LEU A 46 5.91 -9.39 32.87
C LEU A 46 5.51 -9.88 34.27
N LEU A 47 6.33 -9.53 35.25
CA LEU A 47 6.19 -9.89 36.66
C LEU A 47 6.09 -8.62 37.53
N ASN A 48 5.60 -8.77 38.76
CA ASN A 48 5.58 -7.71 39.79
C ASN A 48 4.79 -6.45 39.39
N ILE A 49 3.56 -6.61 38.87
CA ILE A 49 2.71 -5.49 38.45
C ILE A 49 2.04 -4.85 39.69
N PRO A 50 2.23 -3.54 39.95
CA PRO A 50 1.61 -2.85 41.09
C PRO A 50 0.09 -2.89 41.06
N SER A 51 -0.53 -3.03 42.23
CA SER A 51 -1.98 -2.96 42.38
C SER A 51 -2.53 -1.63 41.83
N GLY A 52 -3.56 -1.70 40.99
CA GLY A 52 -4.16 -0.54 40.32
C GLY A 52 -3.53 -0.14 38.98
N THR A 53 -2.44 -0.78 38.55
CA THR A 53 -1.85 -0.57 37.21
C THR A 53 -2.35 -1.65 36.25
N SER A 54 -2.83 -1.28 35.07
CA SER A 54 -3.17 -2.28 34.04
C SER A 54 -1.93 -3.02 33.56
N TRP A 55 -2.09 -4.29 33.20
CA TRP A 55 -0.99 -5.09 32.68
C TRP A 55 -0.39 -4.48 31.42
N GLU A 56 -1.23 -3.87 30.58
CA GLU A 56 -0.86 -3.21 29.35
C GLU A 56 0.01 -1.98 29.62
N SER A 57 -0.40 -1.12 30.56
CA SER A 57 0.35 0.09 30.92
C SER A 57 1.69 -0.25 31.56
N ALA A 58 1.70 -1.22 32.49
CA ALA A 58 2.93 -1.70 33.11
C ALA A 58 3.89 -2.28 32.06
N CYS A 59 3.38 -3.11 31.15
CA CYS A 59 4.20 -3.69 30.08
C CYS A 59 4.82 -2.62 29.18
N GLN A 60 4.04 -1.61 28.78
CA GLN A 60 4.49 -0.52 27.90
C GLN A 60 5.53 0.39 28.57
N THR A 61 5.65 0.39 29.91
CA THR A 61 6.55 1.29 30.63
C THR A 61 7.77 0.59 31.24
N THR A 62 7.89 -0.74 31.10
CA THR A 62 8.96 -1.52 31.74
C THR A 62 10.16 -1.70 30.79
N PRO A 63 11.36 -1.16 31.09
CA PRO A 63 12.55 -1.33 30.27
C PRO A 63 13.13 -2.75 30.37
N ALA A 64 13.94 -3.16 29.38
CA ALA A 64 14.54 -4.49 29.31
C ALA A 64 15.99 -4.48 28.78
N PHE A 65 16.73 -5.53 29.13
CA PHE A 65 18.04 -5.85 28.54
C PHE A 65 18.00 -7.27 27.98
N VAL A 66 18.20 -7.42 26.66
CA VAL A 66 18.21 -8.72 25.97
C VAL A 66 19.58 -8.91 25.31
N GLY A 67 20.42 -9.75 25.90
CA GLY A 67 21.83 -9.82 25.51
C GLY A 67 22.50 -8.44 25.67
N ASN A 68 23.07 -7.91 24.58
CA ASN A 68 23.72 -6.60 24.57
C ASN A 68 22.79 -5.44 24.17
N TYR A 69 21.49 -5.69 24.04
CA TYR A 69 20.51 -4.70 23.57
C TYR A 69 19.68 -4.15 24.73
N ALA A 70 19.62 -2.82 24.84
CA ALA A 70 18.79 -2.11 25.81
C ALA A 70 17.50 -1.62 25.16
N PHE A 71 16.37 -1.88 25.80
CA PHE A 71 15.03 -1.50 25.37
C PHE A 71 14.40 -0.58 26.41
N ARG A 72 13.90 0.59 26.00
CA ARG A 72 13.12 1.47 26.90
C ARG A 72 11.76 0.89 27.28
N GLN A 73 11.21 0.06 26.39
CA GLN A 73 9.97 -0.70 26.52
C GLN A 73 10.02 -1.89 25.56
N PRO A 74 9.20 -2.94 25.74
CA PRO A 74 9.09 -4.04 24.79
C PRO A 74 8.69 -3.56 23.39
N THR A 75 9.04 -4.32 22.37
CA THR A 75 8.51 -4.13 21.01
C THR A 75 7.00 -4.37 20.98
N ARG A 76 6.51 -5.36 21.74
CA ARG A 76 5.06 -5.60 21.92
C ARG A 76 4.74 -6.13 23.31
N CYS A 77 3.56 -5.74 23.78
CA CYS A 77 2.88 -6.31 24.93
C CYS A 77 1.81 -7.30 24.46
N VAL A 78 1.95 -8.57 24.83
CA VAL A 78 1.03 -9.63 24.44
C VAL A 78 0.39 -10.22 25.68
N ASN A 79 -0.92 -10.04 25.82
CA ASN A 79 -1.68 -10.77 26.81
C ASN A 79 -1.84 -12.23 26.33
N LYS A 80 -1.14 -13.16 26.98
CA LYS A 80 -1.18 -14.60 26.68
C LYS A 80 -2.12 -15.35 27.64
N GLY A 81 -3.23 -14.69 28.03
CA GLY A 81 -4.29 -15.25 28.86
C GLY A 81 -3.77 -15.68 30.23
N VAL A 82 -3.89 -16.98 30.55
CA VAL A 82 -3.47 -17.56 31.84
C VAL A 82 -1.99 -17.35 32.17
N SER A 83 -1.15 -17.18 31.14
CA SER A 83 0.28 -16.91 31.32
C SER A 83 0.59 -15.41 31.48
N GLY A 84 -0.44 -14.57 31.67
CA GLY A 84 -0.32 -13.15 31.92
C GLY A 84 0.19 -12.34 30.73
N MET A 85 0.70 -11.15 31.03
CA MET A 85 1.26 -10.23 30.05
C MET A 85 2.71 -10.59 29.72
N TRP A 86 3.07 -10.54 28.44
CA TRP A 86 4.41 -10.82 27.94
C TRP A 86 4.95 -9.63 27.17
N GLY A 87 6.24 -9.37 27.34
CA GLY A 87 7.03 -8.50 26.48
C GLY A 87 7.66 -9.33 25.38
N GLU A 88 7.58 -8.85 24.15
CA GLU A 88 8.35 -9.36 23.01
C GLU A 88 9.37 -8.30 22.56
N PHE A 89 10.57 -8.76 22.19
CA PHE A 89 11.75 -7.94 21.95
C PHE A 89 12.43 -8.38 20.65
N GLU A 90 12.69 -7.46 19.74
CA GLU A 90 13.36 -7.75 18.46
C GLU A 90 14.85 -7.42 18.52
N VAL A 91 15.70 -8.43 18.35
CA VAL A 91 17.15 -8.32 18.47
C VAL A 91 17.81 -8.59 17.12
N ASP A 92 18.83 -7.80 16.75
CA ASP A 92 19.60 -8.06 15.53
C ASP A 92 20.44 -9.35 15.71
N ASP A 93 20.26 -10.31 14.78
CA ASP A 93 20.91 -11.64 14.75
C ASP A 93 21.28 -11.98 13.30
N THR A 94 22.56 -11.87 12.94
CA THR A 94 23.04 -12.08 11.56
C THR A 94 22.86 -13.51 11.04
N THR A 95 22.61 -14.47 11.92
CA THR A 95 22.34 -15.87 11.54
C THR A 95 20.87 -16.12 11.18
N CYS A 96 20.00 -15.14 11.42
CA CYS A 96 18.57 -15.28 11.13
C CYS A 96 18.25 -15.09 9.65
N ASN A 97 17.44 -16.01 9.10
CA ASN A 97 16.69 -15.78 7.87
C ASN A 97 15.44 -16.68 7.88
N PRO A 98 14.22 -16.13 7.95
CA PRO A 98 13.00 -16.92 8.08
C PRO A 98 12.69 -17.78 6.85
N VAL A 99 13.25 -17.45 5.68
CA VAL A 99 13.17 -18.31 4.49
C VAL A 99 14.00 -19.58 4.67
N THR A 100 15.18 -19.48 5.29
CA THR A 100 16.09 -20.62 5.46
C THR A 100 15.92 -21.34 6.81
N GLU A 101 15.40 -20.67 7.84
CA GLU A 101 15.15 -21.27 9.17
C GLU A 101 14.01 -22.30 9.13
N CYS A 102 13.09 -22.17 8.17
CA CYS A 102 11.97 -23.09 7.93
C CYS A 102 12.15 -23.83 6.60
N THR A 103 13.20 -24.63 6.44
CA THR A 103 13.47 -25.34 5.16
C THR A 103 12.69 -26.66 5.04
N SER A 104 11.48 -26.55 4.51
CA SER A 104 11.03 -27.47 3.46
C SER A 104 10.53 -26.61 2.31
N ALA A 105 11.12 -26.78 1.12
CA ALA A 105 10.61 -26.13 -0.08
C ALA A 105 9.15 -26.57 -0.26
N PRO A 106 8.18 -25.65 -0.38
CA PRO A 106 6.82 -26.04 -0.70
C PRO A 106 6.87 -26.73 -2.08
N PRO A 107 6.28 -27.92 -2.24
CA PRO A 107 6.23 -28.52 -3.55
C PRO A 107 5.46 -27.60 -4.52
N SER A 108 5.79 -27.64 -5.81
CA SER A 108 5.13 -26.85 -6.86
C SER A 108 3.87 -27.56 -7.38
N GLY A 109 2.70 -26.90 -7.38
CA GLY A 109 1.45 -27.45 -7.95
C GLY A 109 0.18 -27.20 -7.14
N THR A 110 -0.89 -27.92 -7.49
CA THR A 110 -2.11 -28.01 -6.67
C THR A 110 -2.02 -29.24 -5.78
N PHE A 111 -2.13 -29.04 -4.47
CA PHE A 111 -1.93 -30.09 -3.47
C PHE A 111 -3.23 -30.60 -2.90
N THR A 112 -3.32 -31.91 -2.81
CA THR A 112 -4.46 -32.61 -2.20
C THR A 112 -4.12 -32.91 -0.75
N LYS A 113 -4.86 -32.33 0.19
CA LYS A 113 -4.74 -32.65 1.62
C LYS A 113 -6.05 -33.30 2.07
N THR A 114 -5.95 -34.56 2.51
CA THR A 114 -7.09 -35.44 2.83
C THR A 114 -7.32 -35.51 4.33
N GLY A 115 -8.58 -35.60 4.77
CA GLY A 115 -8.90 -36.05 6.13
C GLY A 115 -9.11 -34.93 7.15
N ASN A 116 -9.65 -33.79 6.74
CA ASN A 116 -10.29 -32.92 7.73
C ASN A 116 -11.61 -33.57 8.18
N THR A 117 -11.66 -34.03 9.43
CA THR A 117 -12.84 -34.64 10.08
C THR A 117 -13.57 -33.66 11.02
N GLY A 118 -13.53 -32.35 10.76
CA GLY A 118 -14.09 -31.35 11.69
C GLY A 118 -14.50 -30.00 11.08
N ALA A 119 -14.95 -29.09 11.96
CA ALA A 119 -15.59 -27.79 11.71
C ALA A 119 -14.70 -26.70 11.09
N VAL A 120 -13.73 -27.07 10.24
CA VAL A 120 -12.77 -26.14 9.63
C VAL A 120 -13.00 -26.07 8.12
N SER A 121 -12.97 -24.86 7.56
CA SER A 121 -13.11 -24.64 6.11
C SER A 121 -11.85 -25.03 5.34
N CYS A 122 -11.94 -25.22 4.02
CA CYS A 122 -10.75 -25.49 3.20
C CYS A 122 -9.74 -24.34 3.20
N GLU A 123 -10.22 -23.10 3.34
CA GLU A 123 -9.42 -21.89 3.59
C GLU A 123 -8.58 -22.07 4.86
N ALA A 124 -9.23 -22.37 5.99
CA ALA A 124 -8.55 -22.59 7.26
C ALA A 124 -7.61 -23.80 7.22
N TYR A 125 -7.96 -24.81 6.43
CA TYR A 125 -7.17 -26.02 6.26
C TYR A 125 -5.90 -25.81 5.43
N CYS A 126 -5.96 -24.97 4.40
CA CYS A 126 -4.79 -24.53 3.62
C CYS A 126 -3.99 -23.42 4.34
N ALA A 127 -4.62 -22.61 5.19
CA ALA A 127 -4.00 -21.55 5.99
C ALA A 127 -3.35 -22.03 7.30
N ASN A 128 -3.50 -23.32 7.64
CA ASN A 128 -3.20 -23.83 8.98
C ASN A 128 -1.70 -23.79 9.33
N ARG A 129 -1.38 -23.26 10.51
CA ARG A 129 -0.04 -22.88 10.98
C ARG A 129 0.78 -24.05 11.54
N ASP A 130 0.12 -25.15 11.90
CA ASP A 130 0.69 -26.16 12.80
C ASP A 130 0.70 -27.61 12.21
N ALA A 131 0.44 -27.79 10.91
CA ALA A 131 0.33 -29.12 10.30
C ALA A 131 1.27 -29.30 9.08
N ALA A 132 2.41 -29.96 9.28
CA ALA A 132 3.31 -30.59 8.29
C ALA A 132 3.81 -29.73 7.09
N TRP A 133 3.35 -28.50 6.92
CA TRP A 133 3.73 -27.56 5.88
C TRP A 133 4.31 -26.29 6.52
N GLY A 134 5.48 -25.87 6.05
CA GLY A 134 6.19 -24.68 6.55
C GLY A 134 5.63 -23.33 6.06
N THR A 135 4.62 -23.31 5.18
CA THR A 135 4.03 -22.08 4.62
C THR A 135 2.50 -22.18 4.45
N ARG A 136 1.79 -21.07 4.68
CA ARG A 136 0.34 -20.93 4.41
C ARG A 136 0.06 -21.10 2.92
N GLY A 137 -0.90 -21.93 2.51
CA GLY A 137 -1.39 -22.02 1.14
C GLY A 137 -2.75 -21.33 0.95
N ALA A 138 -3.10 -20.98 -0.29
CA ALA A 138 -4.44 -20.52 -0.66
C ALA A 138 -5.29 -21.72 -1.08
N CYS A 139 -6.52 -21.81 -0.58
CA CYS A 139 -7.45 -22.83 -1.07
C CYS A 139 -7.88 -22.49 -2.51
N VAL A 140 -7.91 -23.51 -3.37
CA VAL A 140 -8.41 -23.45 -4.75
C VAL A 140 -9.82 -24.02 -4.83
N LYS A 141 -10.04 -25.16 -4.16
CA LYS A 141 -11.27 -25.94 -4.22
C LYS A 141 -11.32 -26.90 -3.04
N GLY A 142 -12.50 -27.14 -2.49
CA GLY A 142 -12.79 -28.29 -1.63
C GLY A 142 -13.65 -29.32 -2.36
N VAL A 143 -13.52 -30.59 -1.99
CA VAL A 143 -14.42 -31.67 -2.41
C VAL A 143 -14.81 -32.49 -1.19
N VAL A 144 -16.11 -32.71 -1.02
CA VAL A 144 -16.62 -33.62 0.01
C VAL A 144 -16.26 -35.05 -0.38
N THR A 145 -15.53 -35.75 0.48
CA THR A 145 -15.14 -37.14 0.26
C THR A 145 -16.02 -38.12 1.02
N SER A 146 -16.72 -37.70 2.07
CA SER A 146 -17.67 -38.52 2.81
C SER A 146 -18.72 -37.68 3.53
N GLY A 147 -19.96 -38.17 3.57
CA GLY A 147 -21.11 -37.45 4.12
C GLY A 147 -22.32 -37.43 3.19
N PRO A 148 -23.42 -36.78 3.59
CA PRO A 148 -24.64 -36.63 2.79
C PRO A 148 -24.39 -36.02 1.41
N HIS A 149 -23.31 -35.24 1.25
CA HIS A 149 -22.98 -34.54 0.01
C HIS A 149 -21.69 -35.03 -0.65
N ALA A 150 -21.30 -36.29 -0.45
CA ALA A 150 -20.10 -36.87 -1.07
C ALA A 150 -20.05 -36.61 -2.60
N GLY A 151 -18.92 -36.09 -3.08
CA GLY A 151 -18.70 -35.67 -4.46
C GLY A 151 -19.02 -34.19 -4.75
N ALA A 152 -19.69 -33.48 -3.83
CA ALA A 152 -19.96 -32.05 -3.98
C ALA A 152 -18.68 -31.20 -3.87
N CYS A 153 -18.64 -30.10 -4.62
CA CYS A 153 -17.60 -29.08 -4.46
C CYS A 153 -17.94 -28.16 -3.29
N LEU A 154 -16.95 -27.86 -2.46
CA LEU A 154 -17.03 -26.86 -1.41
C LEU A 154 -16.29 -25.60 -1.86
N ALA A 155 -16.88 -24.43 -1.61
CA ALA A 155 -16.13 -23.18 -1.67
C ALA A 155 -15.08 -23.17 -0.55
N CYS A 156 -14.01 -22.41 -0.75
CA CYS A 156 -12.91 -22.40 0.21
C CYS A 156 -13.33 -21.97 1.62
N ASN A 157 -14.33 -21.10 1.72
CA ASN A 157 -14.83 -20.60 3.01
C ASN A 157 -15.91 -21.48 3.64
N ASP A 158 -16.41 -22.51 2.94
CA ASP A 158 -17.46 -23.37 3.47
C ASP A 158 -16.90 -24.28 4.57
N VAL A 159 -17.65 -24.43 5.65
CA VAL A 159 -17.32 -25.35 6.75
C VAL A 159 -18.09 -26.64 6.53
N ALA A 160 -17.36 -27.74 6.29
CA ALA A 160 -17.96 -29.02 5.93
C ALA A 160 -18.88 -29.60 7.02
N ALA A 161 -18.52 -29.43 8.29
CA ALA A 161 -19.31 -29.94 9.41
C ALA A 161 -20.71 -29.30 9.52
N ASP A 162 -20.87 -28.04 9.08
CA ASP A 162 -22.15 -27.33 9.12
C ASP A 162 -23.17 -27.93 8.15
N GLN A 163 -22.71 -28.72 7.17
CA GLN A 163 -23.53 -29.42 6.18
C GLN A 163 -23.71 -30.92 6.48
N GLY A 164 -23.23 -31.40 7.64
CA GLY A 164 -23.30 -32.81 8.03
C GLY A 164 -22.28 -33.72 7.33
N ASP A 165 -21.33 -33.15 6.60
CA ASP A 165 -20.27 -33.90 5.92
C ASP A 165 -19.15 -34.30 6.88
N THR A 166 -18.58 -35.49 6.67
CA THR A 166 -17.63 -36.13 7.61
C THR A 166 -16.19 -36.17 7.10
N GLY A 167 -15.96 -35.80 5.85
CA GLY A 167 -14.64 -35.76 5.26
C GLY A 167 -14.55 -34.87 4.03
N VAL A 168 -13.46 -34.12 3.94
CA VAL A 168 -13.16 -33.27 2.79
C VAL A 168 -11.72 -33.41 2.34
N THR A 169 -11.53 -33.17 1.04
CA THR A 169 -10.24 -32.96 0.40
C THR A 169 -10.14 -31.52 -0.05
N CYS A 170 -9.07 -30.84 0.34
CA CYS A 170 -8.82 -29.47 -0.10
C CYS A 170 -7.64 -29.44 -1.06
N TYR A 171 -7.82 -28.69 -2.14
CA TYR A 171 -6.85 -28.41 -3.17
C TYR A 171 -6.22 -27.05 -2.85
N CYS A 172 -4.93 -27.01 -2.49
CA CYS A 172 -4.22 -25.77 -2.14
C CYS A 172 -3.23 -25.35 -3.23
N LYS A 173 -3.06 -24.04 -3.42
CA LYS A 173 -1.97 -23.42 -4.20
C LYS A 173 -0.98 -22.76 -3.24
N ALA A 174 0.31 -22.78 -3.61
CA ALA A 174 1.31 -21.97 -2.93
C ALA A 174 0.97 -20.48 -3.06
N PRO A 175 1.14 -19.68 -2.00
CA PRO A 175 0.84 -18.26 -2.02
C PRO A 175 1.87 -17.52 -2.88
N ALA A 176 1.42 -16.52 -3.63
CA ALA A 176 2.28 -15.56 -4.30
C ALA A 176 2.90 -14.60 -3.27
N LYS A 177 4.00 -15.03 -2.64
CA LYS A 177 4.73 -14.24 -1.63
C LYS A 177 5.38 -13.01 -2.25
N GLY A 178 5.23 -11.86 -1.61
CA GLY A 178 5.71 -10.56 -2.08
C GLY A 178 4.62 -9.50 -1.97
N PHE A 179 5.04 -8.25 -1.99
CA PHE A 179 4.10 -7.13 -1.96
C PHE A 179 3.71 -6.69 -3.37
N ALA A 180 2.58 -5.99 -3.44
CA ALA A 180 2.00 -5.44 -4.64
C ALA A 180 1.83 -3.93 -4.50
N ASP A 181 2.01 -3.26 -5.63
CA ASP A 181 1.68 -1.85 -5.81
C ASP A 181 0.51 -1.75 -6.80
N LEU A 182 -0.68 -1.48 -6.29
CA LEU A 182 -1.94 -1.59 -7.02
C LEU A 182 -2.32 -0.31 -7.77
N HIS A 183 -1.48 0.70 -7.72
CA HIS A 183 -1.73 1.99 -8.35
C HIS A 183 -0.41 2.68 -8.67
N ALA A 184 0.02 2.65 -9.93
CA ALA A 184 1.24 3.30 -10.38
C ALA A 184 1.18 3.64 -11.87
N HIS A 185 1.96 4.64 -12.30
CA HIS A 185 1.95 5.16 -13.68
C HIS A 185 3.33 5.10 -14.34
N PRO A 186 3.87 3.90 -14.66
CA PRO A 186 5.23 3.77 -15.19
C PRO A 186 5.47 4.61 -16.45
N PHE A 187 4.44 4.84 -17.27
CA PHE A 187 4.53 5.44 -18.60
C PHE A 187 3.95 6.86 -18.70
N ALA A 188 3.81 7.57 -17.57
CA ALA A 188 3.26 8.93 -17.50
C ALA A 188 3.97 9.97 -18.39
N HIS A 189 5.19 9.70 -18.85
CA HIS A 189 5.90 10.54 -19.82
C HIS A 189 5.24 10.62 -21.21
N LEU A 190 4.28 9.74 -21.51
CA LEU A 190 3.43 9.81 -22.70
C LEU A 190 2.05 10.41 -22.41
N ALA A 191 1.69 10.52 -21.13
CA ALA A 191 0.54 11.25 -20.65
C ALA A 191 0.80 12.76 -20.71
N PHE A 192 -0.19 13.56 -20.32
CA PHE A 192 -0.03 15.01 -20.13
C PHE A 192 0.61 15.70 -21.35
N GLY A 193 0.23 15.23 -22.54
CA GLY A 193 0.66 15.82 -23.80
C GLY A 193 2.10 15.50 -24.16
N GLY A 194 2.77 14.60 -23.43
CA GLY A 194 4.13 14.13 -23.69
C GLY A 194 5.22 15.15 -23.36
N GLN A 195 4.91 16.21 -22.61
CA GLN A 195 5.89 17.24 -22.22
C GLN A 195 5.75 17.71 -20.78
N ALA A 196 4.56 17.65 -20.15
CA ALA A 196 4.43 18.11 -18.77
C ALA A 196 5.15 17.21 -17.75
N PHE A 197 5.42 15.96 -18.13
CA PHE A 197 6.12 14.98 -17.31
C PHE A 197 7.42 14.53 -18.01
N PHE A 198 8.55 14.63 -17.31
CA PHE A 198 9.87 14.47 -17.89
C PHE A 198 10.54 13.12 -17.57
N GLY A 199 11.23 12.55 -18.56
CA GLY A 199 12.02 11.31 -18.44
C GLY A 199 11.27 10.06 -18.90
N LYS A 200 12.00 9.00 -19.28
CA LYS A 200 11.44 7.74 -19.83
C LYS A 200 11.64 6.56 -18.88
N SER A 201 10.76 5.57 -18.99
CA SER A 201 10.75 4.40 -18.11
C SER A 201 11.84 3.38 -18.42
N PHE A 202 12.45 3.41 -19.60
CA PHE A 202 13.52 2.49 -19.99
C PHE A 202 14.41 3.07 -21.10
N GLY A 203 15.55 2.44 -21.35
CA GLY A 203 16.58 2.90 -22.30
C GLY A 203 17.86 3.36 -21.61
N THR A 204 18.82 3.88 -22.37
CA THR A 204 20.10 4.32 -21.77
C THR A 204 19.89 5.54 -20.86
N LEU A 205 20.62 5.65 -19.76
CA LEU A 205 20.48 6.77 -18.82
C LEU A 205 20.58 8.15 -19.49
N ALA A 206 21.47 8.31 -20.46
CA ALA A 206 21.65 9.56 -21.20
C ALA A 206 20.43 9.98 -22.02
N THR A 207 19.53 9.06 -22.37
CA THR A 207 18.33 9.34 -23.17
C THR A 207 17.05 9.21 -22.36
N ALA A 208 17.02 8.30 -21.38
CA ALA A 208 15.88 8.07 -20.53
C ALA A 208 15.79 9.10 -19.40
N LEU A 209 16.92 9.44 -18.77
CA LEU A 209 16.97 10.30 -17.60
C LEU A 209 17.99 11.45 -17.74
N PRO A 210 17.97 12.24 -18.85
CA PRO A 210 18.90 13.35 -19.02
C PRO A 210 18.60 14.52 -18.06
N TRP A 211 19.34 15.62 -18.18
CA TRP A 211 18.93 16.87 -17.54
C TRP A 211 17.58 17.35 -18.09
N CYS A 212 16.74 17.92 -17.22
CA CYS A 212 15.37 18.29 -17.57
C CYS A 212 15.20 19.71 -18.11
N ASP A 213 16.28 20.47 -18.23
CA ASP A 213 16.27 21.87 -18.66
C ASP A 213 15.69 22.07 -20.07
N SER A 214 15.71 21.04 -20.91
CA SER A 214 15.03 21.06 -22.21
C SER A 214 13.51 21.25 -22.11
N VAL A 215 12.91 20.83 -20.99
CA VAL A 215 11.46 20.87 -20.77
C VAL A 215 11.12 21.85 -19.66
N HIS A 216 11.75 21.74 -18.48
CA HIS A 216 11.50 22.63 -17.34
C HIS A 216 12.32 23.93 -17.38
N GLY A 217 13.13 24.15 -18.43
CA GLY A 217 13.91 25.37 -18.59
C GLY A 217 15.11 25.47 -17.64
N PRO A 218 15.96 26.49 -17.81
CA PRO A 218 17.09 26.74 -16.91
C PRO A 218 16.63 26.90 -15.47
N GLY A 219 17.22 26.11 -14.56
CA GLY A 219 16.86 26.12 -13.14
C GLY A 219 15.42 25.69 -12.85
N GLY A 220 14.77 24.94 -13.75
CA GLY A 220 13.42 24.40 -13.54
C GLY A 220 12.31 25.47 -13.57
N THR A 221 12.61 26.68 -14.04
CA THR A 221 11.73 27.86 -13.97
C THR A 221 10.46 27.76 -14.81
N ARG A 222 10.37 26.79 -15.74
CA ARG A 222 9.19 26.52 -16.57
C ARG A 222 8.33 25.36 -16.08
N ASP A 223 8.67 24.75 -14.94
CA ASP A 223 7.82 23.74 -14.30
C ASP A 223 6.65 24.42 -13.57
N SER A 224 5.63 24.83 -14.33
CA SER A 224 4.45 25.52 -13.78
C SER A 224 3.63 24.63 -12.86
N PHE A 225 3.52 23.33 -13.17
CA PHE A 225 2.81 22.37 -12.33
C PHE A 225 3.54 22.12 -11.02
N GLY A 226 4.84 21.81 -11.06
CA GLY A 226 5.64 21.64 -9.84
C GLY A 226 5.64 22.90 -8.97
N THR A 227 5.71 24.08 -9.58
CA THR A 227 5.60 25.37 -8.88
C THR A 227 4.24 25.56 -8.22
N LEU A 228 3.14 25.20 -8.91
CA LEU A 228 1.79 25.26 -8.33
C LEU A 228 1.66 24.31 -7.14
N MET A 229 2.10 23.07 -7.28
CA MET A 229 2.03 22.08 -6.19
C MET A 229 2.85 22.49 -4.97
N ALA A 230 4.05 23.04 -5.17
CA ALA A 230 4.85 23.62 -4.11
C ALA A 230 4.14 24.82 -3.43
N THR A 231 3.52 25.70 -4.22
CA THR A 231 2.75 26.86 -3.72
C THR A 231 1.53 26.43 -2.90
N LEU A 232 0.92 25.30 -3.25
CA LEU A 232 -0.20 24.70 -2.52
C LEU A 232 0.22 23.84 -1.31
N GLY A 233 1.52 23.82 -0.97
CA GLY A 233 2.03 23.13 0.22
C GLY A 233 2.32 21.64 0.05
N TYR A 234 2.32 21.11 -1.18
CA TYR A 234 2.60 19.70 -1.46
C TYR A 234 4.10 19.40 -1.69
N GLY A 235 5.03 20.35 -1.51
CA GLY A 235 6.47 20.12 -1.74
C GLY A 235 7.38 21.17 -1.10
N THR A 236 8.70 20.91 -1.07
CA THR A 236 9.68 21.89 -0.54
C THR A 236 10.16 22.78 -1.68
N GLY A 237 9.71 24.04 -1.73
CA GLY A 237 10.27 25.02 -2.67
C GLY A 237 9.34 26.15 -3.07
N GLY A 238 9.90 27.05 -3.90
CA GLY A 238 9.19 28.13 -4.59
C GLY A 238 9.35 27.95 -6.11
N VAL A 239 9.45 29.06 -6.85
CA VAL A 239 9.65 29.03 -8.29
C VAL A 239 10.99 28.38 -8.67
N GLY A 240 10.94 27.30 -9.45
CA GLY A 240 12.11 26.60 -10.00
C GLY A 240 12.64 25.44 -9.15
N HIS A 241 13.52 24.64 -9.74
CA HIS A 241 14.16 23.48 -9.10
C HIS A 241 15.49 23.10 -9.78
N LYS A 242 16.34 22.31 -9.10
CA LYS A 242 17.55 21.75 -9.72
C LYS A 242 17.17 20.79 -10.85
N VAL A 243 17.85 20.90 -11.99
CA VAL A 243 17.49 20.21 -13.24
C VAL A 243 18.31 18.95 -13.55
N GLY A 244 19.33 18.67 -12.73
CA GLY A 244 20.31 17.63 -13.02
C GLY A 244 19.72 16.23 -12.92
N GLY A 245 19.69 15.55 -14.06
CA GLY A 245 19.53 14.09 -14.18
C GLY A 245 20.90 13.43 -14.42
N ASN A 246 20.98 12.47 -15.33
CA ASN A 246 22.21 11.76 -15.64
C ASN A 246 23.37 12.71 -16.07
N PRO A 247 24.61 12.50 -15.57
CA PRO A 247 25.02 11.44 -14.63
C PRO A 247 24.91 11.79 -13.13
N GLN A 248 24.66 13.06 -12.77
CA GLN A 248 24.78 13.54 -11.39
C GLN A 248 23.56 13.19 -10.52
N PHE A 249 22.35 13.31 -11.07
CA PHE A 249 21.08 13.15 -10.35
C PHE A 249 20.99 14.00 -9.07
N ASP A 250 21.49 15.24 -9.14
CA ASP A 250 21.43 16.20 -8.03
C ASP A 250 20.16 17.05 -8.04
N GLY A 251 19.32 16.91 -9.07
CA GLY A 251 18.02 17.57 -9.22
C GLY A 251 16.83 16.63 -9.10
N TRP A 252 16.85 15.49 -9.80
CA TRP A 252 15.75 14.51 -9.82
C TRP A 252 16.30 13.09 -10.09
N PRO A 253 15.58 12.01 -9.72
CA PRO A 253 14.28 11.98 -9.04
C PRO A 253 14.38 12.34 -7.55
N ARG A 254 13.28 12.84 -6.98
CA ARG A 254 13.16 13.19 -5.56
C ARG A 254 11.73 12.94 -5.08
N TRP A 255 11.58 12.70 -3.77
CA TRP A 255 10.29 12.43 -3.13
C TRP A 255 9.26 13.58 -3.30
N ASN A 256 9.74 14.82 -3.45
CA ASN A 256 8.94 16.02 -3.64
C ASN A 256 8.87 16.45 -5.12
N SER A 257 9.21 15.56 -6.06
CA SER A 257 9.20 15.84 -7.48
C SER A 257 7.97 15.22 -8.14
N PHE A 258 7.10 16.06 -8.67
CA PHE A 258 5.82 15.64 -9.25
C PHE A 258 5.91 15.36 -10.75
N THR A 259 6.78 16.09 -11.45
CA THR A 259 6.83 16.17 -12.92
C THR A 259 7.99 15.37 -13.53
N HIS A 260 8.60 14.45 -12.77
CA HIS A 260 9.77 13.70 -13.21
C HIS A 260 9.61 12.20 -13.03
N GLN A 261 10.18 11.45 -13.96
CA GLN A 261 10.18 10.00 -13.97
C GLN A 261 10.82 9.43 -12.70
N SER A 262 10.06 8.58 -12.00
CA SER A 262 10.45 7.89 -10.76
C SER A 262 10.34 6.35 -10.88
N MET A 263 10.01 5.84 -12.07
CA MET A 263 9.82 4.41 -12.37
C MET A 263 10.66 3.92 -13.57
N TYR A 264 11.96 4.21 -13.56
CA TYR A 264 12.92 3.68 -14.54
C TYR A 264 13.19 2.17 -14.33
N GLU A 265 13.49 1.44 -15.42
CA GLU A 265 13.59 -0.02 -15.46
C GLU A 265 14.51 -0.62 -14.40
N ASP A 266 15.66 -0.02 -14.13
CA ASP A 266 16.62 -0.54 -13.15
C ASP A 266 16.13 -0.28 -11.71
N TRP A 267 15.42 0.82 -11.48
CA TRP A 267 14.77 1.08 -10.21
C TRP A 267 13.64 0.08 -9.98
N LEU A 268 12.78 -0.13 -10.98
CA LEU A 268 11.70 -1.11 -10.88
C LEU A 268 12.25 -2.53 -10.68
N TYR A 269 13.34 -2.90 -11.37
CA TYR A 269 14.00 -4.18 -11.15
C TYR A 269 14.56 -4.33 -9.73
N ARG A 270 15.14 -3.27 -9.15
CA ARG A 270 15.57 -3.29 -7.74
C ARG A 270 14.39 -3.49 -6.79
N ALA A 271 13.22 -2.89 -7.07
CA ALA A 271 12.00 -3.14 -6.28
C ALA A 271 11.58 -4.62 -6.37
N VAL A 272 11.67 -5.23 -7.55
CA VAL A 272 11.45 -6.68 -7.74
C VAL A 272 12.45 -7.49 -6.92
N GLN A 273 13.74 -7.17 -6.97
CA GLN A 273 14.73 -7.83 -6.11
C GLN A 273 14.40 -7.68 -4.62
N GLY A 274 13.82 -6.55 -4.20
CA GLY A 274 13.40 -6.34 -2.82
C GLY A 274 12.03 -6.90 -2.43
N GLY A 275 11.32 -7.59 -3.34
CA GLY A 275 10.10 -8.33 -3.03
C GLY A 275 8.80 -7.80 -3.66
N LEU A 276 8.87 -6.79 -4.54
CA LEU A 276 7.74 -6.41 -5.38
C LEU A 276 7.45 -7.55 -6.37
N ARG A 277 6.19 -7.97 -6.47
CA ARG A 277 5.78 -9.10 -7.32
C ARG A 277 4.63 -8.78 -8.25
N LEU A 278 3.82 -7.78 -7.91
CA LEU A 278 2.72 -7.35 -8.76
C LEU A 278 2.68 -5.83 -8.81
N VAL A 279 2.50 -5.28 -10.01
CA VAL A 279 2.15 -3.87 -10.19
C VAL A 279 0.89 -3.78 -11.05
N VAL A 280 -0.02 -2.87 -10.69
CA VAL A 280 -1.03 -2.38 -11.62
C VAL A 280 -0.44 -1.16 -12.31
N ALA A 281 -0.13 -1.30 -13.59
CA ALA A 281 0.37 -0.21 -14.42
C ALA A 281 -0.82 0.49 -15.08
N LEU A 282 -1.21 1.63 -14.51
CA LEU A 282 -2.33 2.44 -14.96
C LEU A 282 -1.85 3.45 -16.00
N ALA A 283 -2.46 3.42 -17.19
CA ALA A 283 -2.35 4.54 -18.11
C ALA A 283 -3.12 5.73 -17.54
N VAL A 284 -2.43 6.86 -17.36
CA VAL A 284 -2.98 8.08 -16.75
C VAL A 284 -3.04 9.22 -17.72
N ASN A 285 -3.96 10.15 -17.53
CA ASN A 285 -3.95 11.46 -18.18
C ASN A 285 -4.89 12.41 -17.43
N ASN A 286 -4.63 13.70 -17.59
CA ASN A 286 -5.53 14.75 -17.15
C ASN A 286 -5.48 15.88 -18.17
N GLN A 287 -6.63 16.25 -18.73
CA GLN A 287 -6.70 17.24 -19.81
C GLN A 287 -6.61 18.69 -19.30
N ASP A 288 -6.88 18.94 -18.02
CA ASP A 288 -6.86 20.28 -17.43
C ASP A 288 -5.45 20.83 -17.25
N ILE A 289 -4.43 19.97 -17.32
CA ILE A 289 -3.04 20.41 -17.27
C ILE A 289 -2.70 21.39 -18.40
N PHE A 290 -3.49 21.42 -19.48
CA PHE A 290 -3.35 22.34 -20.62
C PHE A 290 -4.18 23.63 -20.50
N ALA A 291 -4.95 23.80 -19.42
CA ALA A 291 -5.83 24.94 -19.19
C ALA A 291 -5.39 25.74 -17.95
N PHE A 292 -6.12 26.82 -17.64
CA PHE A 292 -5.86 27.62 -16.43
C PHE A 292 -5.98 26.75 -15.17
N PRO A 293 -5.03 26.81 -14.22
CA PRO A 293 -3.90 27.73 -14.12
C PRO A 293 -2.54 27.19 -14.65
N ILE A 294 -2.47 25.98 -15.22
CA ILE A 294 -1.19 25.28 -15.46
C ILE A 294 -0.60 25.56 -16.86
N TYR A 295 -1.42 25.50 -17.92
CA TYR A 295 -1.02 25.75 -19.32
C TYR A 295 0.23 24.99 -19.81
N ALA A 296 0.33 23.69 -19.51
CA ALA A 296 1.44 22.87 -19.98
C ALA A 296 1.52 22.80 -21.51
N ALA A 297 2.74 22.71 -22.04
CA ALA A 297 2.96 22.50 -23.47
C ALA A 297 2.69 21.03 -23.85
N LYS A 298 2.35 20.81 -25.13
CA LYS A 298 2.18 19.48 -25.73
C LYS A 298 3.34 19.20 -26.69
N ALA A 299 3.84 17.98 -26.70
CA ALA A 299 4.76 17.51 -27.73
C ALA A 299 4.11 17.61 -29.12
N PRO A 300 4.91 17.82 -30.18
CA PRO A 300 4.40 17.87 -31.55
C PRO A 300 3.55 16.64 -31.90
N GLY A 301 2.36 16.88 -32.46
CA GLY A 301 1.44 15.83 -32.89
C GLY A 301 0.57 15.21 -31.80
N ARG A 302 0.69 15.63 -30.53
CA ARG A 302 -0.14 15.15 -29.42
C ARG A 302 -1.45 15.93 -29.33
N THR A 303 -2.57 15.23 -29.19
CA THR A 303 -3.88 15.87 -28.95
C THR A 303 -4.06 16.25 -27.49
N GLY A 304 -3.50 15.45 -26.57
CA GLY A 304 -3.68 15.60 -25.12
C GLY A 304 -4.98 14.98 -24.60
N GLU A 305 -5.74 14.32 -25.48
CA GLU A 305 -6.95 13.58 -25.10
C GLU A 305 -6.62 12.30 -24.35
N ASP A 306 -7.54 11.87 -23.49
CA ASP A 306 -7.33 10.74 -22.59
C ASP A 306 -7.08 9.43 -23.34
N MET A 307 -7.91 9.10 -24.32
CA MET A 307 -7.78 7.80 -24.99
C MET A 307 -6.56 7.73 -25.92
N GLU A 308 -6.08 8.88 -26.43
CA GLU A 308 -4.80 8.98 -27.13
C GLU A 308 -3.63 8.64 -26.17
N ALA A 309 -3.66 9.18 -24.95
CA ALA A 309 -2.66 8.89 -23.92
C ALA A 309 -2.74 7.44 -23.42
N VAL A 310 -3.95 6.87 -23.27
CA VAL A 310 -4.13 5.44 -22.93
C VAL A 310 -3.50 4.56 -24.01
N ASP A 311 -3.80 4.81 -25.28
CA ASP A 311 -3.32 3.97 -26.37
C ASP A 311 -1.78 3.93 -26.43
N LEU A 312 -1.12 5.08 -26.28
CA LEU A 312 0.33 5.17 -26.26
C LEU A 312 0.97 4.47 -25.06
N GLN A 313 0.41 4.64 -23.87
CA GLN A 313 0.98 4.04 -22.66
C GLN A 313 0.85 2.51 -22.65
N LEU A 314 -0.25 1.97 -23.20
CA LEU A 314 -0.39 0.53 -23.38
C LEU A 314 0.63 -0.02 -24.38
N ASP A 315 0.85 0.67 -25.50
CA ASP A 315 1.87 0.28 -26.47
C ASP A 315 3.28 0.34 -25.86
N GLU A 316 3.56 1.38 -25.08
CA GLU A 316 4.84 1.55 -24.40
C GLU A 316 5.10 0.46 -23.35
N ALA A 317 4.05 -0.02 -22.66
CA ALA A 317 4.17 -1.17 -21.76
C ALA A 317 4.67 -2.43 -22.49
N TYR A 318 4.09 -2.75 -23.65
CA TYR A 318 4.54 -3.88 -24.47
C TYR A 318 5.93 -3.64 -25.08
N ARG A 319 6.30 -2.39 -25.38
CA ARG A 319 7.66 -2.03 -25.82
C ARG A 319 8.69 -2.22 -24.71
N MET A 320 8.39 -1.81 -23.49
CA MET A 320 9.25 -2.04 -22.32
C MET A 320 9.46 -3.54 -22.07
N GLN A 321 8.39 -4.33 -22.14
CA GLN A 321 8.49 -5.78 -22.04
C GLN A 321 9.42 -6.37 -23.11
N SER A 322 9.26 -5.93 -24.37
CA SER A 322 10.10 -6.39 -25.49
C SER A 322 11.56 -5.94 -25.33
N HIS A 323 11.79 -4.75 -24.81
CA HIS A 323 13.12 -4.22 -24.49
C HIS A 323 13.83 -5.07 -23.42
N ILE A 324 13.12 -5.38 -22.32
CA ILE A 324 13.66 -6.19 -21.23
C ILE A 324 13.88 -7.64 -21.68
N ASP A 325 12.99 -8.18 -22.50
CA ASP A 325 13.17 -9.49 -23.14
C ASP A 325 14.43 -9.52 -24.01
N ALA A 326 14.68 -8.48 -24.82
CA ALA A 326 15.90 -8.38 -25.61
C ALA A 326 17.17 -8.32 -24.73
N LYS A 327 17.15 -7.58 -23.63
CA LYS A 327 18.24 -7.56 -22.63
C LYS A 327 18.47 -8.93 -21.99
N ALA A 328 17.42 -9.74 -21.86
CA ALA A 328 17.47 -11.09 -21.31
C ALA A 328 17.75 -12.19 -22.34
N GLY A 329 18.03 -11.83 -23.61
CA GLY A 329 18.40 -12.77 -24.67
C GLY A 329 17.26 -13.28 -25.54
N GLY A 330 16.04 -12.72 -25.45
CA GLY A 330 14.93 -13.05 -26.34
C GLY A 330 13.54 -12.94 -25.71
N ALA A 331 12.51 -13.08 -26.54
CA ALA A 331 11.11 -12.97 -26.15
C ALA A 331 10.75 -13.90 -24.98
N GLY A 332 10.05 -13.38 -23.96
CA GLY A 332 9.60 -14.13 -22.78
C GLY A 332 10.66 -14.35 -21.69
N LEU A 333 11.94 -14.06 -21.97
CA LEU A 333 13.04 -14.31 -21.03
C LEU A 333 13.21 -13.19 -19.99
N GLY A 334 12.65 -12.01 -20.24
CA GLY A 334 12.67 -10.85 -19.36
C GLY A 334 11.88 -11.04 -18.06
N TRP A 335 12.18 -10.19 -17.09
CA TRP A 335 11.56 -10.21 -15.75
C TRP A 335 10.24 -9.42 -15.67
N PHE A 336 9.97 -8.51 -16.61
CA PHE A 336 8.75 -7.70 -16.65
C PHE A 336 7.70 -8.39 -17.51
N ARG A 337 6.59 -8.86 -16.93
CA ARG A 337 5.58 -9.62 -17.66
C ARG A 337 4.19 -9.02 -17.52
N ILE A 338 3.65 -8.54 -18.63
CA ILE A 338 2.24 -8.20 -18.77
C ILE A 338 1.42 -9.49 -18.69
N VAL A 339 0.47 -9.51 -17.76
CA VAL A 339 -0.40 -10.66 -17.49
C VAL A 339 -1.87 -10.28 -17.63
N LYS A 340 -2.68 -11.23 -18.10
CA LYS A 340 -4.09 -11.03 -18.45
C LYS A 340 -5.04 -11.91 -17.64
N THR A 341 -4.50 -12.81 -16.82
CA THR A 341 -5.25 -13.68 -15.91
C THR A 341 -4.49 -13.86 -14.59
N PRO A 342 -5.16 -14.18 -13.48
CA PRO A 342 -4.50 -14.49 -12.22
C PRO A 342 -3.61 -15.75 -12.33
N ALA A 343 -3.93 -16.69 -13.22
CA ALA A 343 -3.11 -17.89 -13.45
C ALA A 343 -1.74 -17.55 -14.08
N GLU A 344 -1.73 -16.66 -15.07
CA GLU A 344 -0.49 -16.12 -15.66
C GLU A 344 0.32 -15.38 -14.60
N ALA A 345 -0.32 -14.50 -13.83
CA ALA A 345 0.31 -13.74 -12.77
C ALA A 345 0.97 -14.63 -11.71
N ARG A 346 0.29 -15.69 -11.25
CA ARG A 346 0.87 -16.68 -10.32
C ARG A 346 2.11 -17.35 -10.92
N THR A 347 2.06 -17.73 -12.19
CA THR A 347 3.19 -18.37 -12.89
C THR A 347 4.40 -17.44 -12.96
N VAL A 348 4.18 -16.17 -13.26
CA VAL A 348 5.22 -15.13 -13.31
C VAL A 348 5.83 -14.90 -11.91
N ILE A 349 4.99 -14.73 -10.89
CA ILE A 349 5.46 -14.47 -9.52
C ILE A 349 6.27 -15.63 -8.96
N ALA A 350 5.86 -16.88 -9.24
CA ALA A 350 6.59 -18.07 -8.83
C ALA A 350 8.01 -18.15 -9.43
N GLN A 351 8.27 -17.44 -10.53
CA GLN A 351 9.60 -17.34 -11.15
C GLN A 351 10.44 -16.18 -10.56
N GLY A 352 9.93 -15.45 -9.57
CA GLY A 352 10.56 -14.23 -9.04
C GLY A 352 10.46 -13.02 -9.98
N LYS A 353 9.60 -13.09 -11.01
CA LYS A 353 9.38 -12.04 -11.99
C LYS A 353 8.26 -11.08 -11.55
N LEU A 354 8.16 -9.94 -12.21
CA LEU A 354 7.10 -8.96 -11.97
C LEU A 354 5.88 -9.27 -12.84
N ALA A 355 4.74 -9.52 -12.19
CA ALA A 355 3.43 -9.53 -12.85
C ALA A 355 2.91 -8.10 -13.02
N VAL A 356 2.62 -7.70 -14.25
CA VAL A 356 2.17 -6.36 -14.61
C VAL A 356 0.74 -6.46 -15.12
N VAL A 357 -0.19 -5.87 -14.38
CA VAL A 357 -1.60 -5.82 -14.75
C VAL A 357 -1.87 -4.45 -15.36
N LEU A 358 -2.32 -4.41 -16.60
CA LEU A 358 -2.59 -3.14 -17.28
C LEU A 358 -3.96 -2.59 -16.85
N GLY A 359 -4.00 -1.29 -16.62
CA GLY A 359 -5.24 -0.57 -16.34
C GLY A 359 -5.25 0.85 -16.88
N ALA A 360 -6.33 1.59 -16.60
CA ALA A 360 -6.43 3.00 -16.97
C ALA A 360 -7.20 3.81 -15.92
N GLU A 361 -6.72 5.02 -15.71
CA GLU A 361 -7.29 6.04 -14.85
C GLU A 361 -7.22 7.38 -15.60
N VAL A 362 -8.36 7.80 -16.12
CA VAL A 362 -8.46 9.01 -16.95
C VAL A 362 -9.78 9.70 -16.70
N ASP A 363 -9.82 11.01 -16.96
CA ASP A 363 -11.00 11.83 -16.72
C ASP A 363 -12.19 11.41 -17.62
N TYR A 364 -11.95 11.29 -18.92
CA TYR A 364 -12.97 10.97 -19.91
C TYR A 364 -12.72 9.60 -20.55
N LEU A 365 -12.84 8.54 -19.74
CA LEU A 365 -12.73 7.17 -20.23
C LEU A 365 -13.65 6.93 -21.44
N PHE A 366 -13.08 6.36 -22.51
CA PHE A 366 -13.74 6.11 -23.80
C PHE A 366 -14.26 7.37 -24.52
N ASP A 367 -13.68 8.53 -24.20
CA ASP A 367 -14.10 9.87 -24.65
C ASP A 367 -15.54 10.21 -24.21
N CYS A 368 -16.05 9.52 -23.18
CA CYS A 368 -17.41 9.67 -22.70
C CYS A 368 -17.53 10.82 -21.71
N ARG A 369 -17.72 12.02 -22.26
CA ARG A 369 -17.98 13.25 -21.50
C ARG A 369 -19.45 13.35 -21.06
N ARG A 370 -19.72 14.08 -19.98
CA ARG A 370 -21.07 14.28 -19.42
C ARG A 370 -22.12 14.71 -20.46
N ASN A 371 -21.75 15.63 -21.36
CA ASN A 371 -22.61 16.13 -22.44
C ASN A 371 -22.24 15.54 -23.82
N GLY A 372 -21.59 14.37 -23.82
CA GLY A 372 -21.13 13.69 -25.02
C GLY A 372 -22.21 12.83 -25.68
N THR A 373 -21.83 12.16 -26.77
CA THR A 373 -22.70 11.29 -27.58
C THR A 373 -22.54 9.80 -27.26
N CYS A 374 -21.92 9.46 -26.14
CA CYS A 374 -21.70 8.06 -25.78
C CYS A 374 -23.01 7.28 -25.62
N THR A 375 -23.01 6.06 -26.15
CA THR A 375 -24.12 5.13 -26.06
C THR A 375 -23.68 3.85 -25.33
N ALA A 376 -24.63 3.07 -24.83
CA ALA A 376 -24.34 1.77 -24.24
C ALA A 376 -23.56 0.85 -25.20
N ALA A 377 -23.89 0.87 -26.49
CA ALA A 377 -23.21 0.10 -27.52
C ALA A 377 -21.74 0.53 -27.71
N HIS A 378 -21.48 1.85 -27.67
CA HIS A 378 -20.10 2.37 -27.70
C HIS A 378 -19.30 1.90 -26.49
N VAL A 379 -19.86 2.02 -25.28
CA VAL A 379 -19.20 1.58 -24.04
C VAL A 379 -18.83 0.10 -24.10
N GLU A 380 -19.75 -0.76 -24.53
CA GLU A 380 -19.50 -2.20 -24.69
C GLU A 380 -18.42 -2.49 -25.74
N ALA A 381 -18.43 -1.77 -26.88
CA ALA A 381 -17.41 -1.92 -27.91
C ALA A 381 -16.01 -1.48 -27.44
N ARG A 382 -15.93 -0.38 -26.66
CA ARG A 382 -14.66 0.11 -26.11
C ARG A 382 -14.14 -0.80 -25.00
N LEU A 383 -15.01 -1.32 -24.13
CA LEU A 383 -14.63 -2.35 -23.15
C LEU A 383 -14.02 -3.57 -23.84
N GLU A 384 -14.65 -4.08 -24.91
CA GLU A 384 -14.12 -5.21 -25.66
C GLU A 384 -12.76 -4.90 -26.29
N HIS A 385 -12.64 -3.73 -26.93
CA HIS A 385 -11.40 -3.29 -27.54
C HIS A 385 -10.25 -3.24 -26.52
N TYR A 386 -10.42 -2.57 -25.39
CA TYR A 386 -9.36 -2.45 -24.40
C TYR A 386 -9.08 -3.75 -23.63
N HIS A 387 -10.12 -4.54 -23.36
CA HIS A 387 -9.95 -5.88 -22.80
C HIS A 387 -9.10 -6.77 -23.74
N SER A 388 -9.30 -6.70 -25.06
CA SER A 388 -8.48 -7.44 -26.04
C SER A 388 -7.02 -6.99 -26.04
N ARG A 389 -6.76 -5.69 -25.80
CA ARG A 389 -5.41 -5.13 -25.63
C ARG A 389 -4.75 -5.47 -24.29
N GLY A 390 -5.46 -6.15 -23.39
CA GLY A 390 -4.92 -6.66 -22.12
C GLY A 390 -5.28 -5.84 -20.89
N LEU A 391 -6.14 -4.82 -21.02
CA LEU A 391 -6.61 -4.03 -19.89
C LEU A 391 -7.47 -4.88 -18.95
N ARG A 392 -7.21 -4.84 -17.64
CA ARG A 392 -7.90 -5.67 -16.63
C ARG A 392 -8.34 -4.91 -15.39
N HIS A 393 -7.81 -3.72 -15.15
CA HIS A 393 -8.15 -2.87 -14.01
C HIS A 393 -8.58 -1.49 -14.52
N LEU A 394 -9.74 -0.98 -14.12
CA LEU A 394 -10.28 0.28 -14.66
C LEU A 394 -10.93 1.14 -13.59
N PHE A 395 -10.69 2.44 -13.70
CA PHE A 395 -11.38 3.49 -12.96
C PHE A 395 -12.54 4.01 -13.82
N PRO A 396 -13.80 3.91 -13.35
CA PRO A 396 -14.92 4.51 -14.05
C PRO A 396 -14.92 6.05 -14.04
N VAL A 397 -14.26 6.66 -13.05
CA VAL A 397 -14.17 8.10 -12.85
C VAL A 397 -12.82 8.45 -12.24
N HIS A 398 -12.33 9.65 -12.56
CA HIS A 398 -11.11 10.22 -12.00
C HIS A 398 -11.43 11.61 -11.43
N PHE A 399 -10.74 12.70 -11.81
CA PHE A 399 -10.99 14.03 -11.24
C PHE A 399 -12.19 14.77 -11.84
N LYS A 400 -12.71 14.31 -12.98
CA LYS A 400 -13.81 14.98 -13.70
C LYS A 400 -15.09 14.16 -13.69
N GLN A 401 -16.21 14.86 -13.49
CA GLN A 401 -17.52 14.30 -13.79
C GLN A 401 -17.62 14.02 -15.29
N ASN A 402 -17.80 12.74 -15.60
CA ASN A 402 -17.88 12.24 -16.96
C ASN A 402 -19.28 11.67 -17.24
N ALA A 403 -19.44 10.93 -18.34
CA ALA A 403 -20.75 10.34 -18.68
C ALA A 403 -21.19 9.22 -17.71
N PHE A 404 -20.27 8.68 -16.91
CA PHE A 404 -20.51 7.50 -16.07
C PHE A 404 -20.89 7.87 -14.62
N ALA A 405 -20.21 8.85 -14.03
CA ALA A 405 -20.37 9.20 -12.63
C ALA A 405 -19.80 10.59 -12.30
N GLY A 406 -20.06 11.06 -11.07
CA GLY A 406 -19.37 12.21 -10.47
C GLY A 406 -18.19 11.78 -9.59
N PRO A 407 -17.13 12.61 -9.51
CA PRO A 407 -15.98 12.34 -8.68
C PRO A 407 -16.24 12.74 -7.22
N ALA A 408 -15.43 12.20 -6.31
CA ALA A 408 -15.26 12.73 -4.97
C ALA A 408 -14.61 14.11 -5.07
N LEU A 409 -15.12 15.09 -4.32
CA LEU A 409 -14.50 16.42 -4.28
C LEU A 409 -13.46 16.47 -3.15
N THR A 410 -12.19 16.31 -3.51
CA THR A 410 -11.08 16.12 -2.55
C THR A 410 -10.06 17.24 -2.57
N ASN A 411 -9.99 18.00 -3.66
CA ASN A 411 -9.02 19.07 -3.86
C ASN A 411 -9.53 20.09 -4.90
N LEU A 412 -8.72 21.10 -5.21
CA LEU A 412 -9.05 22.16 -6.16
C LEU A 412 -9.14 21.70 -7.63
N VAL A 413 -8.55 20.55 -8.00
CA VAL A 413 -8.55 20.05 -9.38
C VAL A 413 -9.75 19.14 -9.69
N THR A 414 -10.42 18.61 -8.66
CA THR A 414 -11.67 17.85 -8.81
C THR A 414 -12.82 18.74 -9.30
N GLU A 415 -13.63 18.25 -10.24
CA GLU A 415 -14.72 19.01 -10.82
C GLU A 415 -15.95 18.16 -11.11
N GLY A 416 -17.11 18.67 -10.69
CA GLY A 416 -18.42 18.07 -10.92
C GLY A 416 -19.50 18.83 -10.18
N ASP A 417 -20.75 18.42 -10.40
CA ASP A 417 -21.88 18.88 -9.62
C ASP A 417 -21.64 18.58 -8.14
N SER A 418 -21.90 19.57 -7.29
CA SER A 418 -21.65 19.49 -5.86
C SER A 418 -22.91 19.57 -5.03
N ARG A 419 -22.87 19.00 -3.83
CA ARG A 419 -23.91 19.07 -2.80
C ARG A 419 -23.27 19.40 -1.45
N GLY A 420 -24.05 19.96 -0.53
CA GLY A 420 -23.63 20.07 0.87
C GLY A 420 -23.47 18.68 1.51
N CYS A 421 -22.42 18.50 2.30
CA CYS A 421 -22.14 17.23 2.97
C CYS A 421 -21.54 17.39 4.37
N ALA A 422 -21.68 18.56 5.00
CA ALA A 422 -21.17 18.80 6.36
C ALA A 422 -21.69 17.77 7.40
N GLN A 423 -22.92 17.26 7.22
CA GLN A 423 -23.49 16.23 8.10
C GLN A 423 -22.80 14.87 7.99
N GLU A 424 -22.00 14.65 6.96
CA GLU A 424 -21.21 13.43 6.77
C GLU A 424 -19.85 13.53 7.45
N GLY A 425 -19.53 14.63 8.14
CA GLY A 425 -18.31 14.80 8.92
C GLY A 425 -17.05 15.07 8.10
N TYR A 426 -17.16 15.27 6.78
CA TYR A 426 -16.03 15.73 5.97
C TYR A 426 -15.61 17.14 6.37
N GLU A 427 -14.30 17.36 6.43
CA GLU A 427 -13.69 18.62 6.90
C GLU A 427 -13.03 19.41 5.76
N TYR A 428 -12.77 18.77 4.61
CA TYR A 428 -12.22 19.47 3.45
C TYR A 428 -13.16 20.57 2.94
N GLN A 429 -12.60 21.77 2.81
CA GLN A 429 -13.27 22.96 2.29
C GLN A 429 -12.53 23.44 1.04
N ARG A 430 -13.25 23.52 -0.08
CA ARG A 430 -12.72 24.12 -1.31
C ARG A 430 -12.50 25.63 -1.15
N ASP A 431 -13.42 26.28 -0.45
CA ASP A 431 -13.34 27.66 0.00
C ASP A 431 -13.46 27.65 1.52
N ILE A 432 -12.43 28.11 2.23
CA ILE A 432 -12.37 28.15 3.69
C ILE A 432 -13.51 28.97 4.31
N ALA A 433 -14.14 29.88 3.53
CA ALA A 433 -15.29 30.66 3.95
C ALA A 433 -16.62 29.92 3.78
N GLN A 434 -16.62 28.73 3.14
CA GLN A 434 -17.83 27.97 2.82
C GLN A 434 -17.84 26.60 3.51
N PRO A 435 -19.04 26.03 3.77
CA PRO A 435 -19.16 24.67 4.27
C PRO A 435 -18.57 23.62 3.29
N PRO A 436 -18.15 22.45 3.79
CA PRO A 436 -17.73 21.32 2.97
C PRO A 436 -18.76 20.93 1.91
N ILE A 437 -18.26 20.69 0.68
CA ILE A 437 -19.04 20.20 -0.46
C ILE A 437 -18.51 18.85 -0.93
N CYS A 438 -19.42 18.03 -1.47
CA CYS A 438 -19.14 16.69 -1.98
C CYS A 438 -19.78 16.51 -3.36
N GLY A 439 -19.38 15.47 -4.08
CA GLY A 439 -19.95 15.09 -5.37
C GLY A 439 -21.45 14.79 -5.26
N ALA A 440 -22.23 15.36 -6.18
CA ALA A 440 -23.68 15.19 -6.21
C ALA A 440 -24.13 14.01 -7.06
N GLN A 441 -23.30 13.56 -8.00
CA GLN A 441 -23.69 12.58 -9.02
C GLN A 441 -23.24 11.16 -8.65
N GLY A 442 -24.20 10.24 -8.55
CA GLY A 442 -23.97 8.80 -8.49
C GLY A 442 -23.73 8.18 -9.87
N LEU A 443 -23.87 6.86 -10.01
CA LEU A 443 -23.78 6.22 -11.33
C LEU A 443 -24.95 6.65 -12.23
N THR A 444 -24.62 7.10 -13.44
CA THR A 444 -25.60 7.29 -14.53
C THR A 444 -25.99 5.93 -15.14
N ASP A 445 -26.97 5.91 -16.05
CA ASP A 445 -27.31 4.69 -16.80
C ASP A 445 -26.14 4.14 -17.62
N LEU A 446 -25.31 5.03 -18.17
CA LEU A 446 -24.06 4.63 -18.83
C LEU A 446 -23.04 4.11 -17.82
N GLY A 447 -22.94 4.69 -16.62
CA GLY A 447 -22.09 4.19 -15.55
C GLY A 447 -22.48 2.78 -15.11
N ARG A 448 -23.78 2.52 -14.97
CA ARG A 448 -24.29 1.16 -14.69
C ARG A 448 -24.03 0.20 -15.85
N THR A 449 -24.06 0.68 -17.09
CA THR A 449 -23.67 -0.11 -18.27
C THR A 449 -22.18 -0.46 -18.22
N LEU A 450 -21.32 0.51 -17.92
CA LEU A 450 -19.88 0.33 -17.80
C LEU A 450 -19.55 -0.70 -16.72
N VAL A 451 -20.06 -0.52 -15.49
CA VAL A 451 -19.80 -1.44 -14.36
C VAL A 451 -20.25 -2.86 -14.70
N ARG A 452 -21.46 -3.04 -15.27
CA ARG A 452 -21.93 -4.37 -15.69
C ARG A 452 -21.06 -4.97 -16.79
N GLY A 453 -20.66 -4.17 -17.78
CA GLY A 453 -19.79 -4.60 -18.88
C GLY A 453 -18.39 -5.02 -18.41
N MET A 454 -17.85 -4.34 -17.40
CA MET A 454 -16.60 -4.72 -16.71
C MET A 454 -16.76 -6.05 -15.97
N MET A 455 -17.85 -6.22 -15.22
CA MET A 455 -18.14 -7.45 -14.48
C MET A 455 -18.26 -8.67 -15.39
N ARG A 456 -18.99 -8.55 -16.52
CA ARG A 456 -19.11 -9.61 -17.54
C ARG A 456 -17.76 -10.02 -18.14
N ARG A 457 -16.83 -9.06 -18.25
CA ARG A 457 -15.47 -9.26 -18.74
C ARG A 457 -14.47 -9.57 -17.64
N LYS A 458 -14.92 -9.80 -16.41
CA LYS A 458 -14.07 -10.19 -15.27
C LYS A 458 -12.97 -9.17 -14.98
N MET A 459 -13.23 -7.90 -15.28
CA MET A 459 -12.33 -6.78 -15.03
C MET A 459 -12.47 -6.29 -13.60
N LEU A 460 -11.38 -5.87 -12.99
CA LEU A 460 -11.40 -5.25 -11.68
C LEU A 460 -11.88 -3.79 -11.79
N ILE A 461 -12.84 -3.45 -10.94
CA ILE A 461 -13.41 -2.12 -10.81
C ILE A 461 -12.65 -1.42 -9.69
N ASP A 462 -11.92 -0.36 -10.04
CA ASP A 462 -11.40 0.56 -9.05
C ASP A 462 -12.49 1.56 -8.66
N ILE A 463 -12.69 1.73 -7.36
CA ILE A 463 -13.73 2.57 -6.76
C ILE A 463 -13.18 3.89 -6.20
N ASP A 464 -11.88 4.10 -6.25
CA ASP A 464 -11.30 5.37 -5.87
C ASP A 464 -11.71 6.48 -6.86
N HIS A 465 -11.59 7.73 -6.42
CA HIS A 465 -12.13 8.93 -7.06
C HIS A 465 -13.65 9.00 -7.20
N MET A 466 -14.42 7.94 -6.97
CA MET A 466 -15.88 8.02 -7.01
C MET A 466 -16.44 8.92 -5.92
N SER A 467 -17.44 9.75 -6.26
CA SER A 467 -18.26 10.40 -5.22
C SER A 467 -18.85 9.34 -4.30
N LYS A 468 -19.20 9.69 -3.06
CA LYS A 468 -19.83 8.73 -2.14
C LYS A 468 -21.07 8.09 -2.76
N ARG A 469 -21.84 8.84 -3.55
CA ARG A 469 -23.03 8.33 -4.24
C ARG A 469 -22.67 7.32 -5.33
N ALA A 470 -21.63 7.59 -6.12
CA ALA A 470 -21.17 6.68 -7.17
C ALA A 470 -20.53 5.42 -6.59
N PHE A 471 -19.79 5.55 -5.49
CA PHE A 471 -19.31 4.44 -4.67
C PHE A 471 -20.50 3.58 -4.21
N ASP A 472 -21.50 4.19 -3.58
CA ASP A 472 -22.63 3.46 -3.00
C ASP A 472 -23.45 2.73 -4.07
N ASP A 473 -23.69 3.37 -5.22
CA ASP A 473 -24.31 2.78 -6.40
C ASP A 473 -23.50 1.59 -6.96
N THR A 474 -22.18 1.73 -7.05
CA THR A 474 -21.29 0.66 -7.55
C THR A 474 -21.32 -0.53 -6.62
N LEU A 475 -21.19 -0.32 -5.30
CA LEU A 475 -21.27 -1.39 -4.31
C LEU A 475 -22.64 -2.08 -4.35
N ALA A 476 -23.74 -1.34 -4.48
CA ALA A 476 -25.08 -1.91 -4.61
C ALA A 476 -25.25 -2.80 -5.86
N MET A 477 -24.48 -2.54 -6.93
CA MET A 477 -24.46 -3.40 -8.12
C MET A 477 -23.66 -4.69 -7.93
N VAL A 478 -22.54 -4.63 -7.19
CA VAL A 478 -21.63 -5.78 -7.05
C VAL A 478 -21.98 -6.71 -5.89
N GLU A 479 -22.59 -6.17 -4.83
CA GLU A 479 -22.97 -6.90 -3.60
C GLU A 479 -23.86 -8.13 -3.87
N PRO A 480 -24.90 -8.08 -4.73
CA PRO A 480 -25.74 -9.25 -5.03
C PRO A 480 -25.00 -10.43 -5.64
N TYR A 481 -23.87 -10.19 -6.30
CA TYR A 481 -23.05 -11.22 -6.94
C TYR A 481 -21.83 -11.61 -6.11
N GLY A 482 -21.53 -10.85 -5.03
CA GLY A 482 -20.25 -10.94 -4.33
C GLY A 482 -19.07 -10.63 -5.25
N TYR A 483 -19.25 -9.70 -6.21
CA TYR A 483 -18.20 -9.29 -7.14
C TYR A 483 -17.24 -8.31 -6.45
N PRO A 484 -15.92 -8.57 -6.45
CA PRO A 484 -15.00 -7.76 -5.67
C PRO A 484 -14.69 -6.44 -6.37
N VAL A 485 -14.38 -5.43 -5.57
CA VAL A 485 -13.86 -4.13 -6.01
C VAL A 485 -12.48 -3.89 -5.41
N VAL A 486 -11.72 -2.98 -6.01
CA VAL A 486 -10.41 -2.55 -5.51
C VAL A 486 -10.49 -1.06 -5.18
N SER A 487 -9.91 -0.66 -4.05
CA SER A 487 -9.50 0.73 -3.82
C SER A 487 -7.99 0.74 -4.00
N GLY A 488 -7.52 1.21 -5.16
CA GLY A 488 -6.12 1.15 -5.59
C GLY A 488 -5.19 2.09 -4.83
N HIS A 489 -5.68 3.23 -4.34
CA HIS A 489 -4.95 4.23 -3.58
C HIS A 489 -5.87 5.19 -2.80
N THR A 490 -5.94 5.02 -1.48
CA THR A 490 -6.79 5.88 -0.64
C THR A 490 -6.09 6.39 0.62
N THR A 491 -6.62 7.47 1.17
CA THR A 491 -6.46 7.86 2.58
C THR A 491 -7.63 7.32 3.42
N LEU A 492 -7.53 7.37 4.75
CA LEU A 492 -8.55 6.84 5.65
C LEU A 492 -9.12 7.94 6.54
N PHE A 493 -10.45 8.02 6.60
CA PHE A 493 -11.16 9.08 7.31
C PHE A 493 -10.84 9.09 8.82
N GLU A 494 -10.81 7.91 9.46
CA GLU A 494 -10.63 7.79 10.91
C GLU A 494 -9.22 8.12 11.41
N THR A 495 -8.22 8.06 10.53
CA THR A 495 -6.83 8.44 10.84
C THR A 495 -6.46 9.80 10.31
N ALA A 496 -7.39 10.54 9.71
CA ALA A 496 -7.15 11.86 9.16
C ALA A 496 -7.81 12.97 10.01
N HIS A 497 -7.38 14.21 9.78
CA HIS A 497 -7.94 15.47 10.27
C HIS A 497 -7.84 16.53 9.17
N GLY A 498 -8.63 17.59 9.27
CA GLY A 498 -8.56 18.74 8.37
C GLY A 498 -8.78 18.36 6.92
N GLY A 499 -7.96 18.93 6.02
CA GLY A 499 -8.10 18.72 4.57
C GLY A 499 -8.00 17.26 4.12
N LYS A 500 -7.33 16.38 4.88
CA LYS A 500 -7.26 14.94 4.61
C LYS A 500 -8.52 14.16 5.01
N ARG A 501 -9.51 14.79 5.68
CA ARG A 501 -10.87 14.26 5.86
C ARG A 501 -11.79 14.75 4.75
N HIS A 502 -11.65 14.15 3.58
CA HIS A 502 -12.44 14.49 2.39
C HIS A 502 -13.27 13.31 1.89
N GLU A 503 -14.13 13.54 0.89
CA GLU A 503 -15.06 12.53 0.36
C GLU A 503 -14.35 11.28 -0.17
N GLY A 504 -13.15 11.43 -0.74
CA GLY A 504 -12.32 10.32 -1.21
C GLY A 504 -11.58 9.54 -0.11
N SER A 505 -11.73 9.90 1.17
CA SER A 505 -11.12 9.16 2.28
C SER A 505 -12.10 8.09 2.77
N LEU A 506 -11.71 6.82 2.67
CA LEU A 506 -12.60 5.72 3.06
C LEU A 506 -12.91 5.72 4.56
N LYS A 507 -14.19 5.57 4.87
CA LYS A 507 -14.73 5.36 6.22
C LYS A 507 -14.78 3.89 6.59
N ALA A 508 -14.87 3.59 7.89
CA ALA A 508 -14.98 2.22 8.42
C ALA A 508 -16.12 1.42 7.75
N GLU A 509 -17.28 2.04 7.55
CA GLU A 509 -18.43 1.42 6.88
C GLU A 509 -18.14 1.05 5.41
N GLN A 510 -17.40 1.90 4.69
CA GLN A 510 -17.00 1.64 3.31
C GLN A 510 -15.97 0.51 3.24
N LEU A 511 -14.99 0.51 4.15
CA LEU A 511 -14.02 -0.58 4.29
C LEU A 511 -14.71 -1.93 4.55
N GLN A 512 -15.75 -1.94 5.40
CA GLN A 512 -16.54 -3.14 5.65
C GLN A 512 -17.28 -3.62 4.40
N ARG A 513 -17.88 -2.73 3.60
CA ARG A 513 -18.54 -3.10 2.34
C ARG A 513 -17.57 -3.70 1.33
N ILE A 514 -16.41 -3.07 1.13
CA ILE A 514 -15.34 -3.60 0.27
C ILE A 514 -14.90 -4.98 0.76
N ARG A 515 -14.70 -5.15 2.07
CA ARG A 515 -14.36 -6.43 2.69
C ARG A 515 -15.43 -7.50 2.44
N ASN A 516 -16.71 -7.15 2.54
CA ASN A 516 -17.82 -8.11 2.42
C ASN A 516 -17.94 -8.70 1.01
N VAL A 517 -17.62 -7.93 -0.03
CA VAL A 517 -17.56 -8.44 -1.42
C VAL A 517 -16.25 -9.14 -1.76
N GLY A 518 -15.33 -9.27 -0.79
CA GLY A 518 -14.02 -9.87 -1.00
C GLY A 518 -13.06 -8.97 -1.79
N GLY A 519 -13.26 -7.65 -1.72
CA GLY A 519 -12.39 -6.65 -2.31
C GLY A 519 -11.11 -6.41 -1.51
N MET A 520 -10.28 -5.49 -2.01
CA MET A 520 -8.98 -5.13 -1.44
C MET A 520 -8.78 -3.62 -1.44
N VAL A 521 -8.02 -3.14 -0.45
CA VAL A 521 -7.70 -1.72 -0.26
C VAL A 521 -6.19 -1.56 -0.26
N SER A 522 -5.72 -0.54 -0.96
CA SER A 522 -4.33 -0.10 -1.00
C SER A 522 -4.21 1.33 -0.50
N LEU A 523 -3.16 1.60 0.26
CA LEU A 523 -2.95 2.93 0.82
C LEU A 523 -2.06 3.77 -0.08
N ILE A 524 -2.51 4.99 -0.36
CA ILE A 524 -1.67 6.00 -0.99
C ILE A 524 -0.46 6.29 -0.11
N LEU A 525 0.71 6.51 -0.69
CA LEU A 525 1.93 6.71 0.10
C LEU A 525 1.97 8.07 0.81
N ASP A 526 1.40 9.12 0.21
CA ASP A 526 1.20 10.41 0.89
C ASP A 526 -0.07 10.45 1.76
N GLN A 527 0.11 10.11 3.04
CA GLN A 527 -0.96 10.24 4.03
C GLN A 527 -1.08 11.66 4.63
N GLY A 528 -0.12 12.57 4.39
CA GLY A 528 -0.13 13.94 4.93
C GLY A 528 0.77 14.17 6.15
N SER A 529 0.61 15.37 6.72
CA SER A 529 1.46 15.90 7.81
C SER A 529 1.14 15.31 9.19
N ARG A 530 1.88 15.75 10.21
CA ARG A 530 1.67 15.32 11.60
C ARG A 530 0.37 15.85 12.20
N ASP A 531 -0.08 17.03 11.76
CA ASP A 531 -1.31 17.65 12.26
C ASP A 531 -2.53 17.04 11.59
N GLU A 532 -2.39 16.58 10.36
CA GLU A 532 -3.46 15.92 9.60
C GLU A 532 -3.60 14.44 9.95
N VAL A 533 -2.54 13.77 10.42
CA VAL A 533 -2.58 12.34 10.78
C VAL A 533 -2.05 12.15 12.20
N PRO A 534 -2.90 11.89 13.22
CA PRO A 534 -2.44 11.70 14.59
C PRO A 534 -1.80 10.33 14.79
N THR A 535 -1.07 10.14 15.90
CA THR A 535 -0.63 8.80 16.32
C THR A 535 -1.85 7.94 16.60
N TRP A 536 -2.02 6.87 15.82
CA TRP A 536 -3.12 5.93 16.02
C TRP A 536 -2.73 4.83 17.02
N ARG A 537 -3.68 4.43 17.87
CA ARG A 537 -3.48 3.37 18.88
C ARG A 537 -4.63 2.38 18.85
N GLY A 538 -4.36 1.17 18.37
CA GLY A 538 -5.29 0.06 18.42
C GLY A 538 -4.93 -0.95 19.50
N ALA A 539 -5.92 -1.44 20.25
CA ALA A 539 -5.73 -2.59 21.14
C ALA A 539 -5.11 -3.77 20.37
N GLY A 540 -4.02 -4.33 20.90
CA GLY A 540 -3.29 -5.46 20.30
C GLY A 540 -2.39 -5.12 19.10
N GLN A 541 -2.36 -3.87 18.64
CA GLN A 541 -1.51 -3.42 17.54
C GLN A 541 -0.19 -2.79 18.06
N PRO A 542 0.91 -2.86 17.30
CA PRO A 542 2.11 -2.11 17.63
C PRO A 542 1.80 -0.61 17.54
N VAL A 543 2.59 0.20 18.24
CA VAL A 543 2.50 1.67 18.18
C VAL A 543 3.75 2.19 17.48
N VAL A 544 3.55 2.91 16.38
CA VAL A 544 4.58 3.76 15.77
C VAL A 544 4.29 5.18 16.20
N GLU A 545 5.18 5.76 17.00
CA GLU A 545 5.06 7.17 17.36
C GLU A 545 5.21 8.03 16.11
N HIS A 546 4.15 8.79 15.81
CA HIS A 546 4.18 9.76 14.72
C HIS A 546 4.76 11.07 15.26
N GLN A 547 5.97 11.41 14.81
CA GLN A 547 6.67 12.65 15.18
C GLN A 547 7.20 13.41 13.96
N CYS A 548 7.17 12.76 12.80
CA CYS A 548 7.72 13.22 11.53
C CYS A 548 6.66 13.06 10.43
N GLY A 549 5.88 14.12 10.21
CA GLY A 549 4.83 14.16 9.20
C GLY A 549 5.36 14.09 7.76
N GLY A 550 4.51 13.66 6.83
CA GLY A 550 4.86 13.50 5.42
C GLY A 550 5.92 12.41 5.18
N THR A 551 6.07 11.44 6.09
CA THR A 551 7.06 10.36 5.98
C THR A 551 6.42 8.99 6.10
N SER A 552 7.24 7.94 6.12
CA SER A 552 6.82 6.56 6.44
C SER A 552 6.07 6.45 7.78
N GLN A 553 6.25 7.38 8.73
CA GLN A 553 5.48 7.41 9.97
C GLN A 553 4.00 7.74 9.74
N SER A 554 3.69 8.69 8.84
CA SER A 554 2.30 9.02 8.50
C SER A 554 1.60 7.80 7.90
N TRP A 555 2.28 7.12 6.96
CA TRP A 555 1.76 5.91 6.34
C TRP A 555 1.52 4.78 7.34
N ALA A 556 2.44 4.59 8.29
CA ALA A 556 2.30 3.58 9.33
C ALA A 556 1.00 3.75 10.15
N GLN A 557 0.53 4.98 10.38
CA GLN A 557 -0.71 5.22 11.13
C GLN A 557 -1.93 4.67 10.38
N ALA A 558 -2.07 5.03 9.11
CA ALA A 558 -3.15 4.54 8.26
C ALA A 558 -3.09 3.02 8.07
N TYR A 559 -1.88 2.46 7.89
CA TYR A 559 -1.68 1.03 7.74
C TYR A 559 -2.12 0.22 8.96
N LEU A 560 -1.75 0.66 10.17
CA LEU A 560 -2.10 -0.03 11.41
C LEU A 560 -3.61 0.00 11.69
N TYR A 561 -4.27 1.12 11.37
CA TYR A 561 -5.73 1.20 11.42
C TYR A 561 -6.38 0.27 10.38
N LEU A 562 -5.97 0.36 9.12
CA LEU A 562 -6.56 -0.42 8.03
C LEU A 562 -6.45 -1.92 8.25
N THR A 563 -5.26 -2.40 8.64
CA THR A 563 -5.03 -3.82 8.90
C THR A 563 -5.87 -4.34 10.07
N LYS A 564 -6.14 -3.50 11.08
CA LYS A 564 -7.08 -3.85 12.15
C LYS A 564 -8.52 -3.94 11.63
N GLU A 565 -9.01 -2.95 10.89
CA GLU A 565 -10.38 -2.94 10.36
C GLU A 565 -10.64 -4.10 9.38
N LEU A 566 -9.63 -4.45 8.59
CA LEU A 566 -9.70 -5.55 7.64
C LEU A 566 -9.40 -6.93 8.26
N GLY A 567 -9.13 -7.00 9.57
CA GLY A 567 -8.87 -8.27 10.27
C GLY A 567 -7.61 -8.99 9.79
N GLY A 568 -6.58 -8.25 9.38
CA GLY A 568 -5.31 -8.78 8.88
C GLY A 568 -5.35 -9.28 7.43
N ARG A 569 -6.43 -9.00 6.67
CA ARG A 569 -6.46 -9.26 5.23
C ARG A 569 -5.39 -8.47 4.48
N PRO A 570 -4.93 -8.96 3.30
CA PRO A 570 -3.90 -8.27 2.53
C PRO A 570 -4.26 -6.83 2.19
N VAL A 571 -3.25 -5.95 2.26
CA VAL A 571 -3.34 -4.50 1.97
C VAL A 571 -2.18 -4.16 1.06
N GLY A 572 -2.43 -3.55 -0.10
CA GLY A 572 -1.35 -3.18 -1.03
C GLY A 572 -0.80 -1.79 -0.77
N LEU A 573 0.25 -1.44 -1.51
CA LEU A 573 0.60 -0.05 -1.73
C LEU A 573 -0.25 0.47 -2.89
N GLY A 574 -0.60 1.75 -2.86
CA GLY A 574 -1.04 2.50 -4.02
C GLY A 574 -0.08 3.66 -4.20
N SER A 575 1.08 3.40 -4.80
CA SER A 575 2.17 4.39 -4.74
C SER A 575 1.84 5.71 -5.40
N ASP A 576 1.03 5.63 -6.46
CA ASP A 576 0.75 6.74 -7.35
C ASP A 576 2.05 7.38 -7.89
N PHE A 577 3.09 6.54 -8.04
CA PHE A 577 4.33 6.96 -8.67
C PHE A 577 4.03 7.48 -10.08
N ASN A 578 4.50 8.70 -10.34
CA ASN A 578 4.31 9.47 -11.56
C ASN A 578 2.86 9.94 -11.86
N GLY A 579 1.89 9.78 -10.96
CA GLY A 579 0.53 10.29 -11.13
C GLY A 579 0.29 11.68 -10.53
N LEU A 580 1.38 12.41 -10.27
CA LEU A 580 1.37 13.76 -9.67
C LEU A 580 0.94 13.76 -8.18
N ALA A 581 1.10 12.64 -7.47
CA ALA A 581 0.98 12.55 -6.02
C ALA A 581 2.31 12.79 -5.29
N GLY A 582 2.19 13.17 -4.02
CA GLY A 582 3.34 13.30 -3.12
C GLY A 582 3.89 11.93 -2.71
N LEU A 583 5.17 11.87 -2.36
CA LEU A 583 5.80 10.67 -1.83
C LEU A 583 6.36 10.93 -0.42
N PRO A 584 6.49 9.90 0.42
CA PRO A 584 7.10 10.01 1.73
C PRO A 584 8.48 10.67 1.69
N GLY A 585 8.62 11.81 2.37
CA GLY A 585 9.89 12.48 2.58
C GLY A 585 10.81 11.75 3.58
N PRO A 586 12.06 12.23 3.72
CA PRO A 586 13.03 11.64 4.62
C PRO A 586 12.66 11.84 6.10
N ARG A 587 13.05 10.89 6.95
CA ARG A 587 12.98 11.04 8.41
C ARG A 587 14.23 11.70 9.00
N PHE A 588 15.34 11.76 8.27
CA PHE A 588 16.62 12.31 8.75
C PHE A 588 17.22 13.29 7.74
N GLY A 589 18.26 14.00 8.15
CA GLY A 589 18.92 14.99 7.29
C GLY A 589 18.18 16.33 7.26
N ALA A 590 18.65 17.22 6.39
CA ALA A 590 18.22 18.62 6.37
C ALA A 590 16.76 18.82 5.93
N GLU A 591 16.20 17.88 5.17
CA GLU A 591 14.82 17.93 4.67
C GLU A 591 13.85 17.06 5.46
N ALA A 592 14.29 16.57 6.64
CA ALA A 592 13.49 15.69 7.47
C ALA A 592 12.16 16.32 7.90
N CYS A 593 11.10 15.50 7.94
CA CYS A 593 9.80 15.88 8.50
C CYS A 593 9.19 17.14 7.87
N HIS A 594 9.47 17.36 6.59
CA HIS A 594 8.99 18.49 5.79
C HIS A 594 8.91 19.83 6.54
N GLY A 595 10.08 20.35 6.96
CA GLY A 595 10.20 21.74 7.46
C GLY A 595 10.53 21.90 8.94
N GLY A 596 10.80 20.82 9.67
CA GLY A 596 11.44 20.89 10.99
C GLY A 596 10.57 20.38 12.13
N SER A 597 10.78 19.12 12.47
CA SER A 597 10.50 18.62 13.82
C SER A 597 11.81 18.58 14.61
N SER A 598 11.80 19.08 15.84
CA SER A 598 12.90 18.90 16.81
C SER A 598 12.88 17.51 17.47
N ALA A 599 11.92 16.65 17.09
CA ALA A 599 11.76 15.33 17.66
C ALA A 599 12.93 14.43 17.28
N ALA A 600 13.55 13.82 18.29
CA ALA A 600 14.64 12.87 18.09
C ALA A 600 14.14 11.63 17.34
N GLN A 601 14.28 11.65 16.02
CA GLN A 601 14.04 10.48 15.18
C GLN A 601 15.02 9.38 15.59
N VAL A 602 14.48 8.18 15.83
CA VAL A 602 15.29 7.02 16.22
C VAL A 602 15.34 6.00 15.08
N ALA A 603 16.34 5.13 15.16
CA ALA A 603 16.51 3.95 14.30
C ALA A 603 16.51 4.28 12.80
N ARG A 604 17.66 4.76 12.30
CA ARG A 604 17.93 4.85 10.86
C ARG A 604 17.83 3.47 10.18
N THR A 605 17.40 3.48 8.93
CA THR A 605 17.50 2.33 8.03
C THR A 605 18.97 2.02 7.74
N ARG A 606 19.32 0.73 7.80
CA ARG A 606 20.69 0.24 7.66
C ARG A 606 20.78 -0.67 6.45
N TYR A 607 21.92 -0.60 5.77
CA TYR A 607 22.21 -1.35 4.55
C TYR A 607 23.38 -2.33 4.79
N PRO A 608 23.43 -3.46 4.05
CA PRO A 608 22.42 -3.94 3.11
C PRO A 608 21.08 -4.29 3.78
N LEU A 609 19.99 -4.06 3.06
CA LEU A 609 18.65 -4.45 3.49
C LEU A 609 18.54 -5.97 3.56
N SER A 610 17.76 -6.44 4.50
CA SER A 610 17.41 -7.83 4.66
C SER A 610 16.11 -8.15 3.92
N ILE A 611 16.18 -9.05 2.95
CA ILE A 611 15.01 -9.47 2.18
C ILE A 611 14.65 -10.91 2.53
N ALA A 612 13.37 -11.14 2.78
CA ALA A 612 12.80 -12.43 3.17
C ALA A 612 11.61 -12.76 2.25
N VAL A 613 11.88 -12.75 0.94
CA VAL A 613 10.91 -13.09 -0.12
C VAL A 613 11.56 -14.14 -1.02
N GLU A 614 10.81 -15.16 -1.40
CA GLU A 614 11.31 -16.21 -2.29
C GLU A 614 11.71 -15.63 -3.65
N ASN A 615 12.76 -16.22 -4.25
CA ASN A 615 13.35 -15.76 -5.52
C ASN A 615 13.86 -14.29 -5.49
N SER A 616 14.15 -13.76 -4.31
CA SER A 616 14.88 -12.51 -4.11
C SER A 616 16.27 -12.76 -3.52
N PRO A 617 17.26 -11.89 -3.76
CA PRO A 617 18.52 -11.94 -3.03
C PRO A 617 18.29 -11.76 -1.53
N ALA A 618 19.04 -12.45 -0.67
CA ALA A 618 18.89 -12.33 0.79
C ALA A 618 19.28 -10.94 1.33
N LYS A 619 20.13 -10.23 0.59
CA LYS A 619 20.64 -8.90 0.91
C LYS A 619 20.50 -7.96 -0.29
N LEU A 620 20.12 -6.71 -0.04
CA LEU A 620 19.95 -5.70 -1.08
C LEU A 620 20.65 -4.39 -0.70
N GLU A 621 21.61 -3.98 -1.52
CA GLU A 621 22.35 -2.73 -1.30
C GLU A 621 21.53 -1.49 -1.67
N ARG A 622 22.02 -0.30 -1.31
CA ARG A 622 21.41 0.99 -1.69
C ARG A 622 21.14 1.07 -3.20
N SER A 623 20.11 1.82 -3.57
CA SER A 623 19.87 2.14 -4.99
C SER A 623 20.98 3.06 -5.50
N VAL A 624 21.52 2.76 -6.67
CA VAL A 624 22.57 3.55 -7.33
C VAL A 624 22.15 3.81 -8.76
N VAL A 625 22.27 5.06 -9.21
CA VAL A 625 22.07 5.45 -10.62
C VAL A 625 23.07 6.55 -10.99
N GLY A 626 23.80 6.36 -12.10
CA GLY A 626 24.92 7.23 -12.44
C GLY A 626 25.89 7.41 -11.27
N ALA A 627 26.11 8.65 -10.84
CA ALA A 627 26.95 9.00 -9.69
C ALA A 627 26.18 9.10 -8.35
N LYS A 628 24.85 8.96 -8.35
CA LYS A 628 24.02 9.10 -7.14
C LYS A 628 23.79 7.75 -6.48
N THR A 629 24.07 7.70 -5.18
CA THR A 629 23.61 6.65 -4.27
C THR A 629 22.46 7.21 -3.44
N PHE A 630 21.32 6.53 -3.42
CA PHE A 630 20.16 6.94 -2.65
C PHE A 630 20.16 6.29 -1.25
N ASP A 631 19.77 7.06 -0.25
CA ASP A 631 19.56 6.60 1.12
C ASP A 631 18.20 7.12 1.62
N ILE A 632 17.26 6.20 1.90
CA ILE A 632 15.89 6.59 2.32
C ILE A 632 15.87 7.49 3.55
N ASN A 633 16.90 7.41 4.40
CA ASN A 633 16.97 8.24 5.58
C ASN A 633 17.05 9.73 5.23
N GLU A 634 17.71 10.10 4.13
CA GLU A 634 17.99 11.50 3.74
C GLU A 634 17.32 11.90 2.43
N ASP A 635 17.09 10.96 1.52
CA ASP A 635 16.46 11.19 0.21
C ASP A 635 14.96 10.92 0.21
N GLY A 636 14.40 10.33 1.28
CA GLY A 636 13.01 9.89 1.31
C GLY A 636 12.73 8.80 0.27
N LEU A 637 11.46 8.59 -0.08
CA LEU A 637 11.06 7.67 -1.13
C LEU A 637 11.12 8.38 -2.50
N ALA A 638 12.30 8.47 -3.09
CA ALA A 638 12.51 9.25 -4.32
C ALA A 638 12.06 8.55 -5.61
N HIS A 639 12.07 7.22 -5.65
CA HIS A 639 11.74 6.44 -6.83
C HIS A 639 11.28 5.01 -6.47
N THR A 640 10.62 4.31 -7.38
CA THR A 640 10.04 2.96 -7.13
C THR A 640 11.05 1.95 -6.60
N GLY A 641 12.31 2.04 -7.04
CA GLY A 641 13.37 1.18 -6.55
C GLY A 641 13.64 1.26 -5.06
N MET A 642 13.14 2.28 -4.35
CA MET A 642 13.28 2.45 -2.90
C MET A 642 12.08 1.91 -2.10
N LEU A 643 11.09 1.28 -2.74
CA LEU A 643 9.99 0.58 -2.03
C LEU A 643 10.49 -0.47 -1.01
N PRO A 644 11.53 -1.28 -1.29
CA PRO A 644 12.10 -2.19 -0.28
C PRO A 644 12.71 -1.44 0.90
N ASP A 645 13.28 -0.26 0.66
CA ASP A 645 13.85 0.63 1.68
C ASP A 645 12.74 1.19 2.56
N PHE A 646 11.59 1.55 1.97
CA PHE A 646 10.39 2.00 2.69
C PHE A 646 9.86 0.91 3.63
N VAL A 647 9.74 -0.33 3.14
CA VAL A 647 9.35 -1.48 3.98
C VAL A 647 10.37 -1.71 5.09
N ALA A 648 11.67 -1.61 4.80
CA ALA A 648 12.71 -1.72 5.82
C ALA A 648 12.63 -0.59 6.85
N ASP A 649 12.30 0.62 6.43
CA ASP A 649 12.15 1.78 7.30
C ASP A 649 10.98 1.62 8.28
N LEU A 650 9.84 1.10 7.81
CA LEU A 650 8.72 0.70 8.68
C LEU A 650 9.17 -0.32 9.74
N ARG A 651 10.04 -1.28 9.37
CA ARG A 651 10.59 -2.25 10.32
C ARG A 651 11.49 -1.62 11.38
N ARG A 652 12.26 -0.59 11.01
CA ARG A 652 13.09 0.18 11.95
C ARG A 652 12.26 0.97 12.95
N GLN A 653 11.03 1.32 12.59
CA GLN A 653 10.09 2.03 13.45
C GLN A 653 9.33 1.11 14.43
N GLY A 654 9.47 -0.22 14.28
CA GLY A 654 8.90 -1.19 15.21
C GLY A 654 7.93 -2.19 14.60
N LEU A 655 7.58 -2.06 13.30
CA LEU A 655 6.73 -3.06 12.64
C LEU A 655 7.53 -4.34 12.39
N ARG A 656 7.01 -5.47 12.84
CA ARG A 656 7.63 -6.78 12.57
C ARG A 656 7.14 -7.32 11.26
N HIS A 657 7.77 -8.40 10.81
CA HIS A 657 7.32 -9.12 9.63
C HIS A 657 5.84 -9.52 9.69
N GLN A 658 5.36 -10.02 10.83
CA GLN A 658 3.95 -10.39 11.00
C GLN A 658 3.00 -9.19 11.00
N ASP A 659 3.45 -8.02 11.45
CA ASP A 659 2.65 -6.79 11.37
C ASP A 659 2.61 -6.29 9.91
N LEU A 660 3.66 -6.59 9.13
CA LEU A 660 3.76 -6.32 7.70
C LEU A 660 3.21 -7.46 6.82
N GLU A 661 2.75 -8.59 7.37
CA GLU A 661 2.23 -9.71 6.58
C GLU A 661 1.08 -9.29 5.64
N PRO A 662 0.12 -8.44 6.05
CA PRO A 662 -0.88 -7.91 5.13
C PRO A 662 -0.28 -7.25 3.88
N LEU A 663 0.78 -6.46 4.05
CA LEU A 663 1.51 -5.85 2.95
C LEU A 663 2.35 -6.87 2.17
N LEU A 664 3.13 -7.70 2.85
CA LEU A 664 4.07 -8.65 2.26
C LEU A 664 3.38 -9.85 1.56
N ASN A 665 2.06 -9.99 1.71
CA ASN A 665 1.22 -10.94 1.00
C ASN A 665 0.20 -10.26 0.08
N SER A 666 0.35 -8.97 -0.20
CA SER A 666 -0.60 -8.22 -1.04
C SER A 666 -0.63 -8.68 -2.49
N ALA A 667 0.45 -9.27 -3.02
CA ALA A 667 0.40 -9.91 -4.34
C ALA A 667 -0.56 -11.11 -4.36
N GLU A 668 -0.50 -11.99 -3.36
CA GLU A 668 -1.48 -13.07 -3.19
C GLU A 668 -2.90 -12.51 -3.00
N GLY A 669 -3.06 -11.48 -2.17
CA GLY A 669 -4.36 -10.84 -1.94
C GLY A 669 -5.01 -10.34 -3.22
N TYR A 670 -4.25 -9.65 -4.07
CA TYR A 670 -4.76 -9.17 -5.35
C TYR A 670 -5.16 -10.31 -6.29
N LEU A 671 -4.40 -11.40 -6.31
CA LEU A 671 -4.74 -12.57 -7.12
C LEU A 671 -6.04 -13.22 -6.67
N GLN A 672 -6.31 -13.29 -5.36
CA GLN A 672 -7.56 -13.82 -4.83
C GLN A 672 -8.77 -12.95 -5.19
N VAL A 673 -8.60 -11.62 -5.16
CA VAL A 673 -9.60 -10.66 -5.66
C VAL A 673 -9.87 -10.93 -7.14
N TRP A 674 -8.83 -11.08 -7.95
CA TRP A 674 -8.97 -11.32 -9.38
C TRP A 674 -9.60 -12.68 -9.70
N GLU A 675 -9.20 -13.76 -9.03
CA GLU A 675 -9.81 -15.09 -9.16
C GLU A 675 -11.29 -15.07 -8.76
N ARG A 676 -11.66 -14.28 -7.75
CA ARG A 676 -13.06 -14.07 -7.37
C ARG A 676 -13.85 -13.35 -8.46
N ALA A 677 -13.30 -12.28 -9.03
CA ALA A 677 -13.90 -11.59 -10.17
C ALA A 677 -14.12 -12.53 -11.37
N GLU A 678 -13.15 -13.40 -11.68
CA GLU A 678 -13.30 -14.40 -12.75
C GLU A 678 -14.41 -15.41 -12.47
N THR A 679 -14.53 -15.85 -11.20
CA THR A 679 -15.49 -16.86 -10.76
C THR A 679 -16.92 -16.31 -10.77
N VAL A 680 -17.13 -15.13 -10.20
CA VAL A 680 -18.48 -14.54 -10.06
C VAL A 680 -18.93 -13.79 -11.31
N GLY A 681 -17.99 -13.23 -12.10
CA GLY A 681 -18.29 -12.54 -13.35
C GLY A 681 -18.99 -13.44 -14.38
N ALA A 682 -18.76 -14.75 -14.33
CA ALA A 682 -19.46 -15.73 -15.16
C ALA A 682 -20.97 -15.85 -14.88
N ARG A 683 -21.44 -15.33 -13.73
CA ARG A 683 -22.86 -15.34 -13.32
C ARG A 683 -23.56 -14.02 -13.59
N VAL A 684 -22.82 -13.01 -14.07
CA VAL A 684 -23.36 -11.67 -14.31
C VAL A 684 -24.13 -11.69 -15.63
N PRO A 685 -25.43 -11.35 -15.61
CA PRO A 685 -26.31 -11.42 -16.78
C PRO A 685 -25.93 -10.36 -17.82
#